data_AF-A0A3Q7GCF1-F1
#
_entry.id   AF-A0A3Q7GCF1-F1
#
_cell.length_a   1.000
_cell.length_b   1.000
_cell.length_c   1.000
_cell.angle_alpha   90.00
_cell.angle_beta   90.00
_cell.angle_gamma   90.00
#
_symmetry.space_group_name_H-M   'P 1'
#
loop_
_entity.id
_entity.type
_entity.pdbx_description
1 polymer ?
#
loop_
_entity_poly.entity_id
_entity_poly.type
_entity_poly.pdbx_seq_one_letter_code
_entity_poly.pdbx_strand_id
1 'polypeptide(L)'
;MDIWWPKWWLSPKKCSLFCILDTLLQYDMVGKLDFHDYWILTKVAVLSPQRVLSSGFKMYMVESKDGAIVCMLLSLLLLGTWPALLTLLERRGRLPQHTYLDYTITNLLAAVIIALTIGQFGPSTPERPNFLTQLSQDNWPSVLFAMAGGMVLSLGNLSTQYAFAFAGLSVTVVVSSSITVVIGTTLNYYLDDKINKAEVLFPGVACFLVAALLFIRPTTLITKPSLIIIQMTVKTESGGTNGLEDGDASEKAKFGTAAFLIELENMRSIKVLGKGTLIGLIITFFAGICFSMFSPAFNLATNDQWHTLKDGVPHLTVYTAFFYFSCFCFIIAMVLNLYFLYHPILNAPKSSFTAYLNDWNGRGWALLAGLVCGFGNGLQFMGGQAAGYAAADAVQALPLVSTFWGVMLFGEYRRSSRKTYTLLAGMLLMFTAAVAVLMASVLSSRFKMYMVESKGGAIACMLFSLLLLGTWPALLTLLERRGRLPQHTYLDYTITNLLAAVIIALTIGQFGPSTPERPNFLTQLSQDNWPSVLFAMAGGMVLSLGNLSTQYAFAFVGLSVTEVVSASITVVIGIILTSAISVFLKPVQGVGKMTCAIPLIMTGTTLNYYLDDKINKAEILFSGVACFLVAALLFIRPTTLITKPSLITIQMTVKTESGGTNGLEDGDASEKAKFGTAAFLIELENTRSIKVLGKGTLIGLTITFFAGICFSMFSPAFNLATNDQWHTLKDGVPHLTVYTAFFYFSCFCFIIAMVLNLTFLYYPILNAPKSSFTAYLNDWNGRGWALLAGLVCGFGNGLQFMGGQAAGYAAADAVQALPLVSTFWGVMLFGEYRRSSRKTYTLLAGMLLMFTAAVAILMASSGHRK
;
A
#
# COMPACT_ATOMS: atom_id res chain seq x y z
N MET A 1 42.60 -9.89 -18.82
CA MET A 1 41.95 -10.22 -17.53
C MET A 1 41.58 -8.91 -16.82
N ASP A 2 40.61 -8.17 -17.37
CA ASP A 2 40.07 -6.91 -16.80
C ASP A 2 38.53 -6.97 -16.80
N ILE A 3 37.99 -8.09 -16.32
CA ILE A 3 36.55 -8.31 -16.22
C ILE A 3 36.30 -8.80 -14.78
N TRP A 4 35.25 -8.27 -14.16
CA TRP A 4 34.54 -8.77 -12.96
C TRP A 4 34.55 -7.95 -11.66
N TRP A 5 35.23 -6.80 -11.56
CA TRP A 5 35.07 -5.94 -10.37
C TRP A 5 35.15 -4.45 -10.70
N PRO A 6 34.22 -3.62 -10.23
CA PRO A 6 34.47 -2.19 -10.17
C PRO A 6 35.53 -1.93 -9.09
N LYS A 7 36.74 -1.51 -9.51
CA LYS A 7 37.87 -1.14 -8.62
C LYS A 7 37.50 -0.10 -7.54
N TRP A 8 36.36 0.59 -7.67
CA TRP A 8 35.86 1.53 -6.66
C TRP A 8 35.30 0.87 -5.40
N TRP A 9 34.89 -0.41 -5.45
CA TRP A 9 34.30 -1.11 -4.31
C TRP A 9 35.35 -1.61 -3.31
N LEU A 10 36.55 -1.98 -3.78
CA LEU A 10 37.69 -2.37 -2.96
C LEU A 10 38.51 -1.18 -2.43
N SER A 11 38.09 0.06 -2.70
CA SER A 11 38.79 1.26 -2.25
C SER A 11 38.23 1.75 -0.90
N PRO A 12 38.96 1.59 0.23
CA PRO A 12 38.53 2.09 1.53
C PRO A 12 38.36 3.62 1.57
N LYS A 13 38.88 4.35 0.57
CA LYS A 13 38.75 5.81 0.46
C LYS A 13 37.48 6.28 -0.26
N LYS A 14 36.69 5.40 -0.89
CA LYS A 14 35.55 5.81 -1.75
C LYS A 14 34.19 5.20 -1.35
N CYS A 15 34.15 4.20 -0.48
CA CYS A 15 32.90 3.54 -0.05
C CYS A 15 32.69 3.77 1.47
N SER A 16 31.98 4.84 1.86
CA SER A 16 31.75 5.20 3.26
C SER A 16 31.02 4.11 4.06
N LEU A 17 30.25 3.27 3.37
CA LEU A 17 29.46 2.19 3.96
C LEU A 17 30.32 0.99 4.43
N PHE A 18 31.47 0.73 3.79
CA PHE A 18 32.38 -0.34 4.20
C PHE A 18 33.16 0.05 5.47
N CYS A 19 33.54 1.33 5.60
CA CYS A 19 34.03 1.86 6.87
C CYS A 19 32.97 1.70 7.96
N ILE A 20 31.69 1.97 7.69
CA ILE A 20 30.62 1.78 8.68
C ILE A 20 30.45 0.30 9.05
N LEU A 21 30.51 -0.63 8.09
CA LEU A 21 30.39 -2.07 8.35
C LEU A 21 31.59 -2.62 9.14
N ASP A 22 32.81 -2.19 8.80
CA ASP A 22 34.05 -2.59 9.49
C ASP A 22 34.13 -1.94 10.89
N THR A 23 33.65 -0.71 11.05
CA THR A 23 33.54 -0.05 12.37
C THR A 23 32.45 -0.71 13.24
N LEU A 24 31.34 -1.19 12.64
CA LEU A 24 30.28 -1.91 13.35
C LEU A 24 30.66 -3.37 13.69
N LEU A 25 31.55 -3.99 12.92
CA LEU A 25 32.04 -5.36 13.14
C LEU A 25 33.28 -5.45 14.03
N GLN A 26 34.16 -4.44 14.03
CA GLN A 26 35.39 -4.44 14.84
C GLN A 26 35.20 -3.87 16.26
N TYR A 27 34.18 -3.04 16.50
CA TYR A 27 33.94 -2.49 17.84
C TYR A 27 32.81 -3.22 18.56
N ASP A 28 33.19 -4.05 19.55
CA ASP A 28 32.32 -4.58 20.62
C ASP A 28 31.90 -3.47 21.61
N MET A 29 31.56 -2.28 21.09
CA MET A 29 31.23 -1.05 21.82
C MET A 29 29.84 -0.54 21.46
N VAL A 30 28.89 -1.45 21.21
CA VAL A 30 27.50 -1.08 20.90
C VAL A 30 26.67 -0.75 22.17
N GLY A 31 27.35 -0.50 23.29
CA GLY A 31 26.78 -0.13 24.60
C GLY A 31 26.85 1.36 24.96
N LYS A 32 27.53 2.22 24.17
CA LYS A 32 27.74 3.65 24.48
C LYS A 32 27.61 4.57 23.25
N LEU A 33 26.60 4.38 22.42
CA LEU A 33 26.31 5.30 21.31
C LEU A 33 25.11 6.17 21.68
N ASP A 34 25.36 7.48 21.84
CA ASP A 34 24.35 8.48 22.13
C ASP A 34 23.67 8.99 20.85
N PHE A 35 22.51 9.63 21.02
CA PHE A 35 21.61 10.11 19.97
C PHE A 35 22.30 10.98 18.90
N HIS A 36 23.44 11.61 19.23
CA HIS A 36 24.19 12.48 18.32
C HIS A 36 24.92 11.71 17.20
N ASP A 37 25.41 10.50 17.48
CA ASP A 37 26.18 9.69 16.52
C ASP A 37 25.29 8.99 15.48
N TYR A 38 24.04 8.69 15.86
CA TYR A 38 23.02 8.18 14.92
C TYR A 38 22.64 9.21 13.85
N TRP A 39 22.64 10.49 14.19
CA TRP A 39 22.38 11.57 13.25
C TRP A 39 23.51 11.74 12.21
N ILE A 40 24.75 11.39 12.59
CA ILE A 40 25.92 11.43 11.69
C ILE A 40 25.83 10.29 10.67
N LEU A 41 25.36 9.10 11.05
CA LEU A 41 25.10 7.98 10.12
C LEU A 41 24.04 8.32 9.06
N THR A 42 22.96 9.03 9.44
CA THR A 42 21.99 9.56 8.48
C THR A 42 22.58 10.65 7.58
N LYS A 43 23.52 11.47 8.07
CA LYS A 43 24.20 12.49 7.24
C LYS A 43 25.18 11.88 6.23
N VAL A 44 25.78 10.73 6.53
CA VAL A 44 26.72 10.04 5.61
C VAL A 44 25.99 9.24 4.52
N ALA A 45 24.73 8.85 4.74
CA ALA A 45 23.86 8.25 3.73
C ALA A 45 23.23 9.28 2.77
N VAL A 46 23.37 10.59 3.05
CA VAL A 46 23.02 11.65 2.10
C VAL A 46 24.16 11.79 1.10
N LEU A 47 24.01 11.09 -0.03
CA LEU A 47 24.69 11.48 -1.27
C LEU A 47 24.50 12.98 -1.47
N SER A 48 25.61 13.72 -1.50
CA SER A 48 25.66 15.14 -1.78
C SER A 48 24.75 15.48 -2.98
N PRO A 49 23.73 16.33 -2.82
CA PRO A 49 22.80 16.69 -3.91
C PRO A 49 23.52 17.25 -5.15
N GLN A 50 24.72 17.81 -4.95
CA GLN A 50 25.46 18.57 -5.96
C GLN A 50 25.96 17.77 -7.17
N ARG A 51 26.12 16.43 -7.11
CA ARG A 51 26.53 15.64 -8.30
C ARG A 51 25.37 15.08 -9.12
N VAL A 52 24.17 15.04 -8.56
CA VAL A 52 22.95 14.72 -9.31
C VAL A 52 22.40 15.98 -9.99
N LEU A 53 22.66 17.17 -9.44
CA LEU A 53 22.14 18.46 -9.93
C LEU A 53 22.78 19.02 -11.22
N SER A 54 23.82 18.41 -11.80
CA SER A 54 24.58 19.00 -12.92
C SER A 54 24.19 18.53 -14.33
N SER A 55 23.27 17.57 -14.48
CA SER A 55 22.71 17.24 -15.79
C SER A 55 21.44 18.03 -16.02
N GLY A 56 21.37 18.85 -17.08
CA GLY A 56 20.19 19.66 -17.40
C GLY A 56 18.90 18.84 -17.46
N PHE A 57 18.12 18.87 -16.36
CA PHE A 57 16.84 18.17 -16.24
C PHE A 57 15.71 19.03 -16.75
N LYS A 58 14.79 18.45 -17.52
CA LYS A 58 13.51 19.08 -17.93
C LYS A 58 12.56 19.16 -16.73
N MET A 59 11.60 20.09 -16.77
CA MET A 59 10.53 20.18 -15.77
C MET A 59 9.76 18.87 -15.70
N TYR A 60 9.55 18.34 -14.49
CA TYR A 60 8.85 17.06 -14.31
C TYR A 60 7.35 17.31 -14.48
N MET A 61 6.84 17.08 -15.68
CA MET A 61 5.42 16.86 -15.93
C MET A 61 5.20 15.38 -16.18
N VAL A 62 4.05 14.88 -15.72
CA VAL A 62 3.61 13.55 -16.08
C VAL A 62 3.18 13.60 -17.54
N GLU A 63 4.06 13.22 -18.46
CA GLU A 63 3.73 13.16 -19.89
C GLU A 63 3.28 11.74 -20.31
N SER A 64 3.66 10.72 -19.53
CA SER A 64 3.31 9.32 -19.80
C SER A 64 1.93 8.96 -19.24
N LYS A 65 1.10 8.31 -20.05
CA LYS A 65 -0.22 7.78 -19.64
C LYS A 65 -0.14 6.86 -18.44
N ASP A 66 0.84 5.95 -18.41
CA ASP A 66 0.97 5.04 -17.26
C ASP A 66 1.40 5.81 -16.00
N GLY A 67 2.29 6.81 -16.15
CA GLY A 67 2.63 7.77 -15.10
C GLY A 67 1.41 8.45 -14.48
N ALA A 68 0.46 8.86 -15.32
CA ALA A 68 -0.78 9.48 -14.86
C ALA A 68 -1.66 8.49 -14.10
N ILE A 69 -1.76 7.24 -14.55
CA ILE A 69 -2.48 6.19 -13.82
C ILE A 69 -1.88 5.98 -12.42
N VAL A 70 -0.55 6.02 -12.29
CA VAL A 70 0.12 5.94 -10.97
C VAL A 70 -0.30 7.09 -10.07
N CYS A 71 -0.20 8.32 -10.59
CA CYS A 71 -0.54 9.52 -9.84
C CYS A 71 -2.00 9.48 -9.39
N MET A 72 -2.92 9.03 -10.25
CA MET A 72 -4.32 8.88 -9.91
C MET A 72 -4.55 7.78 -8.86
N LEU A 73 -3.91 6.61 -8.95
CA LEU A 73 -4.04 5.55 -7.93
C LEU A 73 -3.47 5.97 -6.57
N LEU A 74 -2.32 6.64 -6.56
CA LEU A 74 -1.73 7.18 -5.32
C LEU A 74 -2.62 8.28 -4.73
N SER A 75 -3.18 9.14 -5.60
CA SER A 75 -4.15 10.14 -5.21
C SER A 75 -5.40 9.53 -4.58
N LEU A 76 -5.96 8.46 -5.16
CA LEU A 76 -7.11 7.73 -4.61
C LEU A 76 -6.86 7.23 -3.18
N LEU A 77 -5.67 6.69 -2.90
CA LEU A 77 -5.27 6.24 -1.57
C LEU A 77 -5.20 7.40 -0.56
N LEU A 78 -4.58 8.50 -0.94
CA LEU A 78 -4.45 9.69 -0.09
C LEU A 78 -5.81 10.37 0.13
N LEU A 79 -6.52 10.69 -0.96
CA LEU A 79 -7.83 11.34 -0.92
C LEU A 79 -8.89 10.49 -0.22
N GLY A 80 -8.77 9.17 -0.26
CA GLY A 80 -9.67 8.29 0.48
C GLY A 80 -9.34 8.15 1.98
N THR A 81 -8.16 8.59 2.43
CA THR A 81 -7.70 8.46 3.82
C THR A 81 -7.98 9.70 4.67
N TRP A 82 -7.87 10.91 4.13
CA TRP A 82 -8.15 12.14 4.91
C TRP A 82 -9.56 12.22 5.51
N PRO A 83 -10.65 11.73 4.86
CA PRO A 83 -12.00 11.76 5.44
C PRO A 83 -12.09 10.94 6.74
N ALA A 84 -11.35 9.83 6.79
CA ALA A 84 -11.28 8.96 7.96
C ALA A 84 -10.54 9.64 9.12
N LEU A 85 -9.49 10.41 8.84
CA LEU A 85 -8.76 11.17 9.86
C LEU A 85 -9.63 12.27 10.49
N LEU A 86 -10.43 12.99 9.69
CA LEU A 86 -11.35 13.99 10.22
C LEU A 86 -12.48 13.35 11.05
N THR A 87 -13.01 12.23 10.58
CA THR A 87 -14.02 11.46 11.32
C THR A 87 -13.47 10.93 12.65
N LEU A 88 -12.19 10.52 12.69
CA LEU A 88 -11.54 10.08 13.92
C LEU A 88 -11.46 11.20 14.95
N LEU A 89 -11.17 12.43 14.52
CA LEU A 89 -11.08 13.61 15.38
C LEU A 89 -12.44 14.05 15.91
N GLU A 90 -13.47 14.00 15.06
CA GLU A 90 -14.86 14.25 15.44
C GLU A 90 -15.31 13.30 16.56
N ARG A 91 -15.04 11.99 16.40
CA ARG A 91 -15.38 10.95 17.38
C ARG A 91 -14.58 11.05 18.68
N ARG A 92 -13.42 11.71 18.67
CA ARG A 92 -12.60 12.02 19.86
C ARG A 92 -13.03 13.32 20.56
N GLY A 93 -14.03 14.03 20.02
CA GLY A 93 -14.54 15.25 20.62
C GLY A 93 -13.77 16.52 20.26
N ARG A 94 -12.81 16.47 19.33
CA ARG A 94 -12.17 17.70 18.85
C ARG A 94 -13.20 18.53 18.08
N LEU A 95 -13.17 19.84 18.28
CA LEU A 95 -14.07 20.75 17.59
C LEU A 95 -13.83 20.72 16.07
N PRO A 96 -14.89 20.65 15.24
CA PRO A 96 -14.75 20.63 13.78
C PRO A 96 -14.00 21.87 13.26
N GLN A 97 -14.26 23.04 13.84
CA GLN A 97 -13.63 24.30 13.45
C GLN A 97 -12.11 24.26 13.67
N HIS A 98 -11.66 23.78 14.84
CA HIS A 98 -10.23 23.64 15.14
C HIS A 98 -9.56 22.66 14.18
N THR A 99 -10.24 21.55 13.94
CA THR A 99 -9.78 20.49 13.04
C THR A 99 -9.63 21.01 11.61
N TYR A 100 -10.58 21.79 11.11
CA TYR A 100 -10.55 22.28 9.74
C TYR A 100 -9.52 23.40 9.54
N LEU A 101 -9.31 24.25 10.54
CA LEU A 101 -8.23 25.25 10.53
C LEU A 101 -6.85 24.60 10.40
N ASP A 102 -6.57 23.57 11.22
CA ASP A 102 -5.30 22.83 11.11
C ASP A 102 -5.17 22.11 9.76
N TYR A 103 -6.26 21.49 9.29
CA TYR A 103 -6.32 20.82 7.98
C TYR A 103 -6.02 21.78 6.81
N THR A 104 -6.60 22.98 6.81
CA THR A 104 -6.43 23.89 5.67
C THR A 104 -5.03 24.49 5.60
N ILE A 105 -4.34 24.66 6.74
CA ILE A 105 -2.96 25.16 6.80
C ILE A 105 -2.03 24.17 6.10
N THR A 106 -2.12 22.88 6.43
CA THR A 106 -1.24 21.87 5.83
C THR A 106 -1.63 21.49 4.41
N ASN A 107 -2.90 21.62 4.05
CA ASN A 107 -3.34 21.50 2.67
C ASN A 107 -2.67 22.57 1.77
N LEU A 108 -2.65 23.83 2.22
CA LEU A 108 -1.90 24.90 1.54
C LEU A 108 -0.40 24.62 1.53
N LEU A 109 0.17 24.16 2.65
CA LEU A 109 1.59 23.82 2.74
C LEU A 109 2.00 22.75 1.71
N ALA A 110 1.18 21.72 1.51
CA ALA A 110 1.44 20.70 0.50
C ALA A 110 1.47 21.30 -0.92
N ALA A 111 0.55 22.21 -1.24
CA ALA A 111 0.54 22.91 -2.53
C ALA A 111 1.77 23.82 -2.72
N VAL A 112 2.18 24.55 -1.67
CA VAL A 112 3.41 25.37 -1.66
C VAL A 112 4.64 24.49 -1.90
N ILE A 113 4.74 23.35 -1.21
CA ILE A 113 5.83 22.40 -1.40
C ILE A 113 5.86 21.92 -2.86
N ILE A 114 4.72 21.47 -3.41
CA ILE A 114 4.65 20.99 -4.80
C ILE A 114 5.04 22.10 -5.80
N ALA A 115 4.53 23.32 -5.63
CA ALA A 115 4.80 24.43 -6.53
C ALA A 115 6.27 24.88 -6.49
N LEU A 116 6.88 24.97 -5.30
CA LEU A 116 8.27 25.39 -5.14
C LEU A 116 9.29 24.28 -5.45
N THR A 117 8.88 23.02 -5.44
CA THR A 117 9.76 21.90 -5.77
C THR A 117 9.56 21.46 -7.21
N ILE A 118 8.46 20.77 -7.52
CA ILE A 118 8.16 20.19 -8.83
C ILE A 118 7.90 21.31 -9.86
N GLY A 119 7.20 22.38 -9.45
CA GLY A 119 6.90 23.52 -10.32
C GLY A 119 8.09 24.45 -10.63
N GLN A 120 9.21 24.30 -9.92
CA GLN A 120 10.47 25.03 -10.19
C GLN A 120 11.54 24.17 -10.87
N PHE A 121 11.35 22.86 -10.87
CA PHE A 121 12.34 21.95 -11.40
C PHE A 121 12.43 22.13 -12.92
N GLY A 122 13.63 22.30 -13.48
CA GLY A 122 13.89 22.37 -14.93
C GLY A 122 13.97 23.76 -15.57
N PRO A 123 14.40 23.85 -16.85
CA PRO A 123 14.58 25.12 -17.56
C PRO A 123 13.23 25.71 -17.98
N SER A 124 13.03 26.99 -17.68
CA SER A 124 11.86 27.76 -18.11
C SER A 124 11.90 28.00 -19.62
N THR A 125 10.87 27.60 -20.36
CA THR A 125 10.73 27.92 -21.79
C THR A 125 9.58 28.92 -22.03
N PRO A 126 9.55 29.64 -23.16
CA PRO A 126 8.46 30.58 -23.46
C PRO A 126 7.07 29.92 -23.52
N GLU A 127 7.00 28.66 -23.97
CA GLU A 127 5.77 27.87 -24.01
C GLU A 127 5.43 27.22 -22.65
N ARG A 128 6.43 27.02 -21.78
CA ARG A 128 6.29 26.35 -20.47
C ARG A 128 7.10 27.09 -19.39
N PRO A 129 6.58 28.21 -18.87
CA PRO A 129 7.27 28.97 -17.84
C PRO A 129 7.28 28.20 -16.50
N ASN A 130 8.38 28.32 -15.75
CA ASN A 130 8.44 27.82 -14.38
C ASN A 130 7.46 28.59 -13.48
N PHE A 131 7.08 28.00 -12.34
CA PHE A 131 6.07 28.59 -11.43
C PHE A 131 6.35 30.07 -11.07
N LEU A 132 7.60 30.45 -10.82
CA LEU A 132 7.96 31.81 -10.39
C LEU A 132 7.87 32.80 -11.57
N THR A 133 8.27 32.37 -12.76
CA THR A 133 8.15 33.14 -14.00
C THR A 133 6.67 33.35 -14.36
N GLN A 134 5.82 32.37 -14.05
CA GLN A 134 4.40 32.43 -14.37
C GLN A 134 3.60 33.35 -13.42
N LEU A 135 4.12 33.63 -12.21
CA LEU A 135 3.48 34.57 -11.27
C LEU A 135 3.47 36.02 -11.77
N SER A 136 4.39 36.40 -12.65
CA SER A 136 4.47 37.77 -13.21
C SER A 136 3.73 37.93 -14.54
N GLN A 137 3.09 36.88 -15.06
CA GLN A 137 2.35 36.90 -16.33
C GLN A 137 0.89 37.33 -16.15
N ASP A 138 0.30 37.93 -17.19
CA ASP A 138 -1.10 38.40 -17.22
C ASP A 138 -2.08 37.25 -17.53
N ASN A 139 -2.19 36.30 -16.60
CA ASN A 139 -3.00 35.07 -16.76
C ASN A 139 -4.28 35.10 -15.89
N TRP A 140 -4.78 36.29 -15.55
CA TRP A 140 -5.86 36.50 -14.59
C TRP A 140 -7.15 35.69 -14.87
N PRO A 141 -7.65 35.55 -16.11
CA PRO A 141 -8.84 34.75 -16.37
C PRO A 141 -8.70 33.28 -15.92
N SER A 142 -7.58 32.62 -16.26
CA SER A 142 -7.28 31.26 -15.82
C SER A 142 -7.07 31.16 -14.31
N VAL A 143 -6.44 32.18 -13.70
CA VAL A 143 -6.27 32.25 -12.24
C VAL A 143 -7.63 32.34 -11.54
N LEU A 144 -8.58 33.10 -12.07
CA LEU A 144 -9.94 33.20 -11.52
C LEU A 144 -10.68 31.87 -11.58
N PHE A 145 -10.52 31.08 -12.65
CA PHE A 145 -11.08 29.72 -12.72
C PHE A 145 -10.46 28.79 -11.67
N ALA A 146 -9.13 28.85 -11.48
CA ALA A 146 -8.45 28.08 -10.43
C ALA A 146 -8.95 28.49 -9.02
N MET A 147 -9.13 29.79 -8.77
CA MET A 147 -9.68 30.31 -7.51
C MET A 147 -11.12 29.86 -7.30
N ALA A 148 -11.96 29.90 -8.34
CA ALA A 148 -13.34 29.40 -8.29
C ALA A 148 -13.40 27.91 -7.94
N GLY A 149 -12.55 27.08 -8.57
CA GLY A 149 -12.42 25.67 -8.22
C GLY A 149 -12.03 25.47 -6.75
N GLY A 150 -11.07 26.27 -6.25
CA GLY A 150 -10.61 26.22 -4.86
C GLY A 150 -11.69 26.61 -3.86
N MET A 151 -12.52 27.60 -4.19
CA MET A 151 -13.68 28.01 -3.40
C MET A 151 -14.65 26.85 -3.22
N VAL A 152 -15.05 26.23 -4.33
CA VAL A 152 -16.08 25.21 -4.32
C VAL A 152 -15.58 23.93 -3.65
N LEU A 153 -14.31 23.54 -3.87
CA LEU A 153 -13.71 22.42 -3.13
C LEU A 153 -13.70 22.68 -1.62
N SER A 154 -13.32 23.89 -1.19
CA SER A 154 -13.29 24.27 0.23
C SER A 154 -14.67 24.17 0.89
N LEU A 155 -15.71 24.66 0.20
CA LEU A 155 -17.10 24.55 0.66
C LEU A 155 -17.56 23.09 0.74
N GLY A 156 -17.20 22.27 -0.26
CA GLY A 156 -17.50 20.84 -0.27
C GLY A 156 -16.81 20.10 0.88
N ASN A 157 -15.52 20.31 1.09
CA ASN A 157 -14.75 19.67 2.17
C ASN A 157 -15.26 20.06 3.55
N LEU A 158 -15.57 21.34 3.76
CA LEU A 158 -16.13 21.84 5.02
C LEU A 158 -17.51 21.23 5.28
N SER A 159 -18.39 21.22 4.28
CA SER A 159 -19.72 20.61 4.37
C SER A 159 -19.63 19.12 4.69
N THR A 160 -18.69 18.41 4.05
CA THR A 160 -18.46 16.98 4.26
C THR A 160 -18.02 16.68 5.70
N GLN A 161 -17.18 17.52 6.30
CA GLN A 161 -16.76 17.37 7.70
C GLN A 161 -17.96 17.36 8.65
N TYR A 162 -18.92 18.27 8.46
CA TYR A 162 -20.15 18.28 9.25
C TYR A 162 -21.05 17.08 8.90
N ALA A 163 -21.15 16.70 7.63
CA ALA A 163 -21.94 15.55 7.21
C ALA A 163 -21.48 14.22 7.84
N PHE A 164 -20.18 14.03 8.10
CA PHE A 164 -19.67 12.82 8.76
C PHE A 164 -20.29 12.57 10.14
N ALA A 165 -20.61 13.63 10.89
CA ALA A 165 -21.26 13.50 12.19
C ALA A 165 -22.70 12.95 12.05
N PHE A 166 -23.44 13.39 11.03
CA PHE A 166 -24.87 13.07 10.84
C PHE A 166 -25.14 11.81 10.01
N ALA A 167 -24.45 11.65 8.88
CA ALA A 167 -24.70 10.56 7.93
C ALA A 167 -23.67 9.41 8.06
N GLY A 168 -22.55 9.63 8.75
CA GLY A 168 -21.44 8.69 8.84
C GLY A 168 -20.48 8.77 7.65
N LEU A 169 -19.28 8.21 7.82
CA LEU A 169 -18.21 8.33 6.83
C LEU A 169 -18.58 7.63 5.52
N SER A 170 -19.03 6.37 5.61
CA SER A 170 -19.32 5.56 4.42
C SER A 170 -20.44 6.16 3.56
N VAL A 171 -21.52 6.64 4.18
CA VAL A 171 -22.66 7.21 3.43
C VAL A 171 -22.27 8.52 2.76
N THR A 172 -21.61 9.41 3.52
CA THR A 172 -21.24 10.73 3.03
C THR A 172 -20.36 10.61 1.79
N VAL A 173 -19.28 9.84 1.87
CA VAL A 173 -18.31 9.72 0.78
C VAL A 173 -18.90 8.99 -0.43
N VAL A 174 -19.72 7.94 -0.23
CA VAL A 174 -20.35 7.21 -1.36
C VAL A 174 -21.27 8.12 -2.16
N VAL A 175 -22.15 8.87 -1.50
CA VAL A 175 -23.12 9.74 -2.18
C VAL A 175 -22.42 10.92 -2.83
N SER A 176 -21.53 11.61 -2.11
CA SER A 176 -20.83 12.78 -2.66
C SER A 176 -19.98 12.39 -3.88
N SER A 177 -19.19 11.32 -3.78
CA SER A 177 -18.35 10.83 -4.89
C SER A 177 -19.15 10.45 -6.13
N SER A 178 -20.32 9.84 -5.95
CA SER A 178 -21.15 9.41 -7.08
C SER A 178 -21.73 10.61 -7.83
N ILE A 179 -22.16 11.65 -7.11
CA ILE A 179 -22.60 12.92 -7.70
C ILE A 179 -21.44 13.59 -8.44
N THR A 180 -20.25 13.62 -7.81
CA THR A 180 -19.04 14.18 -8.41
C THR A 180 -18.71 13.54 -9.75
N VAL A 181 -18.69 12.21 -9.83
CA VAL A 181 -18.33 11.51 -11.07
C VAL A 181 -19.39 11.69 -12.15
N VAL A 182 -20.67 11.54 -11.81
CA VAL A 182 -21.74 11.65 -12.81
C VAL A 182 -21.76 13.04 -13.46
N ILE A 183 -21.65 14.11 -12.66
CA ILE A 183 -21.71 15.48 -13.18
C ILE A 183 -20.33 15.94 -13.67
N GLY A 184 -19.29 15.79 -12.85
CA GLY A 184 -17.93 16.27 -13.11
C GLY A 184 -17.30 15.58 -14.31
N THR A 185 -17.37 14.25 -14.40
CA THR A 185 -16.78 13.51 -15.54
C THR A 185 -17.49 13.83 -16.83
N THR A 186 -18.81 14.01 -16.78
CA THR A 186 -19.60 14.39 -17.97
C THR A 186 -19.19 15.78 -18.47
N LEU A 187 -19.04 16.76 -17.58
CA LEU A 187 -18.58 18.10 -17.97
C LEU A 187 -17.14 18.08 -18.47
N ASN A 188 -16.24 17.43 -17.75
CA ASN A 188 -14.84 17.27 -18.14
C ASN A 188 -14.70 16.57 -19.49
N TYR A 189 -15.56 15.60 -19.81
CA TYR A 189 -15.52 14.91 -21.10
C TYR A 189 -15.77 15.84 -22.29
N TYR A 190 -16.71 16.79 -22.14
CA TYR A 190 -16.98 17.78 -23.18
C TYR A 190 -15.95 18.90 -23.19
N LEU A 191 -15.45 19.28 -22.02
CA LEU A 191 -14.37 20.25 -21.87
C LEU A 191 -13.10 19.72 -22.57
N ASP A 192 -12.67 18.50 -22.26
CA ASP A 192 -11.50 17.81 -22.83
C ASP A 192 -11.65 17.38 -24.30
N ASP A 193 -12.49 18.05 -25.11
CA ASP A 193 -12.69 17.75 -26.54
C ASP A 193 -12.90 16.26 -26.86
N LYS A 194 -13.51 15.53 -25.92
CA LYS A 194 -13.75 14.08 -26.04
C LYS A 194 -12.48 13.23 -26.19
N ILE A 195 -11.37 13.62 -25.54
CA ILE A 195 -10.09 12.89 -25.55
C ILE A 195 -10.25 11.40 -25.21
N ASN A 196 -11.07 11.06 -24.22
CA ASN A 196 -11.31 9.67 -23.81
C ASN A 196 -12.44 9.03 -24.65
N LYS A 197 -12.44 7.71 -24.87
CA LYS A 197 -13.55 7.06 -25.61
C LYS A 197 -14.82 7.01 -24.74
N ALA A 198 -15.92 7.61 -25.22
CA ALA A 198 -17.23 7.56 -24.57
C ALA A 198 -17.71 6.14 -24.25
N GLU A 199 -17.47 5.20 -25.18
CA GLU A 199 -17.84 3.78 -25.07
C GLU A 199 -17.20 3.08 -23.87
N VAL A 200 -16.07 3.58 -23.38
CA VAL A 200 -15.37 3.02 -22.21
C VAL A 200 -15.59 3.91 -20.99
N LEU A 201 -15.58 5.23 -21.15
CA LEU A 201 -15.72 6.19 -20.05
C LEU A 201 -17.09 6.11 -19.36
N PHE A 202 -18.20 6.16 -20.12
CA PHE A 202 -19.54 6.22 -19.53
C PHE A 202 -20.00 4.93 -18.85
N PRO A 203 -19.61 3.71 -19.29
CA PRO A 203 -19.80 2.51 -18.48
C PRO A 203 -19.13 2.59 -17.11
N GLY A 204 -17.94 3.20 -17.02
CA GLY A 204 -17.28 3.47 -15.74
C GLY A 204 -18.11 4.39 -14.84
N VAL A 205 -18.65 5.47 -15.41
CA VAL A 205 -19.58 6.39 -14.71
C VAL A 205 -20.87 5.65 -14.28
N ALA A 206 -21.40 4.76 -15.11
CA ALA A 206 -22.57 3.95 -14.77
C ALA A 206 -22.28 2.99 -13.60
N CYS A 207 -21.08 2.43 -13.51
CA CYS A 207 -20.66 1.62 -12.36
C CYS A 207 -20.67 2.41 -11.04
N PHE A 208 -20.29 3.70 -11.04
CA PHE A 208 -20.44 4.57 -9.86
C PHE A 208 -21.91 4.71 -9.45
N LEU A 209 -22.81 4.95 -10.42
CA LEU A 209 -24.23 5.08 -10.15
C LEU A 209 -24.81 3.79 -9.57
N VAL A 210 -24.46 2.63 -10.13
CA VAL A 210 -24.91 1.32 -9.62
C VAL A 210 -24.36 1.07 -8.21
N ALA A 211 -23.09 1.41 -7.94
CA ALA A 211 -22.52 1.32 -6.60
C ALA A 211 -23.31 2.14 -5.58
N ALA A 212 -23.66 3.39 -5.93
CA ALA A 212 -24.47 4.27 -5.09
C ALA A 212 -25.86 3.67 -4.80
N LEU A 213 -26.54 3.15 -5.83
CA LEU A 213 -27.87 2.56 -5.69
C LEU A 213 -27.87 1.30 -4.82
N LEU A 214 -26.85 0.44 -4.97
CA LEU A 214 -26.67 -0.75 -4.11
C LEU A 214 -26.51 -0.37 -2.63
N PHE A 215 -25.94 0.79 -2.36
CA PHE A 215 -25.67 1.28 -1.01
C PHE A 215 -26.84 2.04 -0.36
N ILE A 216 -27.58 2.84 -1.12
CA ILE A 216 -28.72 3.63 -0.62
C ILE A 216 -29.93 2.73 -0.25
N ARG A 217 -30.14 1.64 -0.99
CA ARG A 217 -31.27 0.71 -0.80
C ARG A 217 -31.33 0.05 0.59
N PRO A 218 -30.23 -0.40 1.22
CA PRO A 218 -30.24 -0.94 2.58
C PRO A 218 -30.12 0.12 3.70
N THR A 219 -29.52 1.29 3.48
CA THR A 219 -29.27 2.28 4.55
C THR A 219 -30.57 2.94 5.04
N THR A 220 -31.57 3.09 4.17
CA THR A 220 -32.94 3.51 4.53
C THR A 220 -33.70 2.49 5.39
N LEU A 221 -33.30 1.21 5.35
CA LEU A 221 -33.88 0.13 6.16
C LEU A 221 -33.19 -0.04 7.52
N ILE A 222 -31.91 0.37 7.65
CA ILE A 222 -31.11 0.21 8.88
C ILE A 222 -31.30 1.38 9.87
N THR A 223 -31.54 2.59 9.37
CA THR A 223 -31.68 3.81 10.21
C THR A 223 -33.04 3.89 10.93
N LYS A 224 -34.11 3.33 10.37
CA LYS A 224 -35.44 3.38 11.00
C LYS A 224 -35.57 2.59 12.31
N PRO A 225 -35.14 1.32 12.43
CA PRO A 225 -35.38 0.54 13.65
C PRO A 225 -34.39 0.86 14.79
N SER A 226 -33.14 1.21 14.49
CA SER A 226 -32.10 1.45 15.50
C SER A 226 -32.28 2.78 16.27
N LEU A 227 -32.74 3.84 15.60
CA LEU A 227 -33.04 5.14 16.21
C LEU A 227 -34.30 5.10 17.10
N ILE A 228 -35.32 4.31 16.72
CA ILE A 228 -36.55 4.14 17.49
C ILE A 228 -36.27 3.37 18.79
N ILE A 229 -35.47 2.30 18.74
CA ILE A 229 -35.09 1.54 19.93
C ILE A 229 -34.29 2.44 20.89
N ILE A 230 -33.33 3.24 20.39
CA ILE A 230 -32.54 4.16 21.22
C ILE A 230 -33.41 5.28 21.83
N GLN A 231 -34.33 5.86 21.07
CA GLN A 231 -35.28 6.85 21.61
C GLN A 231 -36.20 6.25 22.68
N MET A 232 -36.61 4.99 22.54
CA MET A 232 -37.37 4.28 23.57
C MET A 232 -36.51 4.02 24.82
N THR A 233 -35.24 3.61 24.68
CA THR A 233 -34.36 3.39 25.84
C THR A 233 -34.05 4.70 26.59
N VAL A 234 -33.74 5.81 25.89
CA VAL A 234 -33.46 7.11 26.51
C VAL A 234 -34.70 7.73 27.18
N LYS A 235 -35.91 7.51 26.62
CA LYS A 235 -37.17 7.90 27.29
C LYS A 235 -37.45 7.07 28.55
N THR A 236 -36.93 5.84 28.63
CA THR A 236 -37.13 4.96 29.79
C THR A 236 -36.20 5.34 30.94
N GLU A 237 -34.97 5.81 30.64
CA GLU A 237 -34.02 6.27 31.67
C GLU A 237 -34.28 7.70 32.19
N SER A 238 -34.88 8.58 31.36
CA SER A 238 -35.25 9.95 31.80
C SER A 238 -36.50 10.02 32.69
N GLY A 239 -37.18 8.89 32.94
CA GLY A 239 -38.34 8.77 33.83
C GLY A 239 -38.03 8.30 35.25
N GLY A 240 -36.77 8.02 35.59
CA GLY A 240 -36.36 7.49 36.89
C GLY A 240 -35.31 8.36 37.55
N THR A 241 -35.72 9.38 38.30
CA THR A 241 -34.87 9.91 39.38
C THR A 241 -34.74 8.83 40.45
N ASN A 242 -33.56 8.24 40.60
CA ASN A 242 -32.87 8.07 41.89
C ASN A 242 -31.66 7.13 41.76
N GLY A 243 -30.49 7.66 42.14
CA GLY A 243 -29.36 6.96 42.72
C GLY A 243 -28.63 5.95 41.85
N LEU A 244 -27.40 6.25 41.47
CA LEU A 244 -26.31 5.27 41.46
C LEU A 244 -24.99 6.03 41.57
N GLU A 245 -24.33 5.75 42.69
CA GLU A 245 -23.05 6.29 43.15
C GLU A 245 -21.89 5.84 42.27
N ASP A 246 -20.78 6.56 42.44
CA ASP A 246 -19.45 6.30 41.89
C ASP A 246 -19.06 4.81 41.92
N GLY A 247 -18.83 4.26 40.73
CA GLY A 247 -18.24 2.94 40.51
C GLY A 247 -17.12 3.03 39.48
N ASP A 248 -15.89 3.18 39.97
CA ASP A 248 -14.65 3.17 39.19
C ASP A 248 -14.33 1.73 38.71
N ALA A 249 -14.52 1.46 37.41
CA ALA A 249 -13.75 0.52 36.58
C ALA A 249 -14.34 0.48 35.15
N SER A 250 -13.82 1.35 34.30
CA SER A 250 -14.17 1.53 32.88
C SER A 250 -14.02 0.25 32.04
N GLU A 251 -15.06 -0.60 31.98
CA GLU A 251 -15.22 -1.58 30.92
C GLU A 251 -15.67 -0.85 29.63
N LYS A 252 -14.75 -0.63 28.68
CA LYS A 252 -15.05 0.10 27.44
C LYS A 252 -16.21 -0.56 26.69
N ALA A 253 -17.27 0.19 26.41
CA ALA A 253 -18.46 -0.35 25.76
C ALA A 253 -18.11 -1.00 24.42
N LYS A 254 -18.65 -2.21 24.16
CA LYS A 254 -18.37 -2.96 22.93
C LYS A 254 -18.97 -2.25 21.72
N PHE A 255 -18.15 -2.00 20.69
CA PHE A 255 -18.54 -1.38 19.40
C PHE A 255 -19.87 -1.94 18.84
N GLY A 256 -20.81 -1.05 18.52
CA GLY A 256 -22.12 -1.39 17.96
C GLY A 256 -23.20 -1.72 19.01
N THR A 257 -22.93 -1.52 20.30
CA THR A 257 -23.92 -1.64 21.39
C THR A 257 -24.54 -0.27 21.69
N ALA A 258 -25.77 -0.22 22.23
CA ALA A 258 -26.41 1.03 22.63
C ALA A 258 -25.55 1.86 23.60
N ALA A 259 -24.94 1.22 24.60
CA ALA A 259 -23.99 1.86 25.52
C ALA A 259 -22.81 2.53 24.82
N PHE A 260 -22.27 1.91 23.76
CA PHE A 260 -21.18 2.49 22.97
C PHE A 260 -21.65 3.72 22.17
N LEU A 261 -22.87 3.71 21.65
CA LEU A 261 -23.42 4.85 20.92
C LEU A 261 -23.71 6.04 21.86
N ILE A 262 -24.14 5.76 23.10
CA ILE A 262 -24.32 6.78 24.14
C ILE A 262 -22.96 7.35 24.58
N GLU A 263 -21.96 6.49 24.82
CA GLU A 263 -20.59 6.92 25.12
C GLU A 263 -19.99 7.77 23.97
N LEU A 264 -20.19 7.34 22.73
CA LEU A 264 -19.78 8.07 21.53
C LEU A 264 -20.47 9.43 21.43
N GLU A 265 -21.79 9.50 21.64
CA GLU A 265 -22.52 10.76 21.64
C GLU A 265 -21.98 11.71 22.71
N ASN A 266 -21.69 11.20 23.90
CA ASN A 266 -21.12 11.99 25.00
C ASN A 266 -19.74 12.55 24.64
N MET A 267 -18.89 11.76 23.99
CA MET A 267 -17.56 12.19 23.54
C MET A 267 -17.58 13.14 22.33
N ARG A 268 -18.56 13.02 21.44
CA ARG A 268 -18.61 13.79 20.18
C ARG A 268 -18.82 15.28 20.42
N SER A 269 -18.19 16.07 19.57
CA SER A 269 -18.31 17.53 19.58
C SER A 269 -19.65 18.01 19.02
N ILE A 270 -20.19 17.33 17.99
CA ILE A 270 -21.52 17.62 17.46
C ILE A 270 -22.52 16.64 18.07
N LYS A 271 -23.54 17.17 18.75
CA LYS A 271 -24.66 16.35 19.26
C LYS A 271 -25.69 16.11 18.15
N VAL A 272 -25.93 14.83 17.87
CA VAL A 272 -26.70 14.30 16.73
C VAL A 272 -27.96 13.57 17.20
N LEU A 273 -28.02 13.08 18.45
CA LEU A 273 -29.20 12.41 18.99
C LEU A 273 -30.45 13.33 18.92
N GLY A 274 -31.53 12.81 18.34
CA GLY A 274 -32.80 13.52 18.15
C GLY A 274 -32.88 14.41 16.90
N LYS A 275 -31.80 14.54 16.12
CA LYS A 275 -31.81 15.23 14.82
C LYS A 275 -32.05 14.24 13.67
N GLY A 276 -32.81 14.67 12.66
CA GLY A 276 -33.16 13.81 11.52
C GLY A 276 -31.98 13.53 10.61
N THR A 277 -31.82 12.26 10.17
CA THR A 277 -30.85 11.81 9.17
C THR A 277 -30.92 12.61 7.85
N LEU A 278 -32.09 13.21 7.57
CA LEU A 278 -32.31 14.08 6.43
C LEU A 278 -31.35 15.29 6.36
N ILE A 279 -31.00 15.88 7.51
CA ILE A 279 -30.07 17.02 7.55
C ILE A 279 -28.69 16.59 7.04
N GLY A 280 -28.20 15.43 7.50
CA GLY A 280 -26.94 14.86 7.02
C GLY A 280 -26.96 14.62 5.51
N LEU A 281 -28.03 14.01 5.00
CA LEU A 281 -28.18 13.75 3.56
C LEU A 281 -28.23 15.01 2.71
N ILE A 282 -28.90 16.08 3.17
CA ILE A 282 -28.93 17.37 2.46
C ILE A 282 -27.52 17.98 2.38
N ILE A 283 -26.77 17.96 3.49
CA ILE A 283 -25.40 18.47 3.51
C ILE A 283 -24.50 17.63 2.60
N THR A 284 -24.65 16.30 2.61
CA THR A 284 -23.92 15.40 1.70
C THR A 284 -24.22 15.69 0.24
N PHE A 285 -25.50 15.93 -0.11
CA PHE A 285 -25.90 16.27 -1.47
C PHE A 285 -25.28 17.60 -1.92
N PHE A 286 -25.33 18.62 -1.07
CA PHE A 286 -24.67 19.91 -1.32
C PHE A 286 -23.15 19.75 -1.53
N ALA A 287 -22.49 18.97 -0.67
CA ALA A 287 -21.07 18.67 -0.83
C ALA A 287 -20.75 17.97 -2.17
N GLY A 288 -21.59 17.02 -2.60
CA GLY A 288 -21.46 16.36 -3.89
C GLY A 288 -21.57 17.32 -5.09
N ILE A 289 -22.50 18.28 -5.04
CA ILE A 289 -22.60 19.32 -6.08
C ILE A 289 -21.33 20.18 -6.09
N CYS A 290 -20.86 20.62 -4.91
CA CYS A 290 -19.60 21.36 -4.83
C CYS A 290 -18.45 20.55 -5.45
N PHE A 291 -18.32 19.28 -5.09
CA PHE A 291 -17.26 18.44 -5.64
C PHE A 291 -17.38 18.22 -7.15
N SER A 292 -18.58 18.19 -7.72
CA SER A 292 -18.73 18.05 -9.16
C SER A 292 -18.21 19.23 -9.99
N MET A 293 -18.06 20.42 -9.39
CA MET A 293 -17.67 21.64 -10.10
C MET A 293 -16.18 21.98 -10.00
N PHE A 294 -15.45 21.51 -8.98
CA PHE A 294 -14.05 21.92 -8.83
C PHE A 294 -13.15 21.37 -9.96
N SER A 295 -13.39 20.13 -10.39
CA SER A 295 -12.57 19.46 -11.42
C SER A 295 -12.75 20.14 -12.79
N PRO A 296 -13.98 20.41 -13.27
CA PRO A 296 -14.21 21.26 -14.45
C PRO A 296 -13.62 22.67 -14.37
N ALA A 297 -13.75 23.34 -13.22
CA ALA A 297 -13.16 24.67 -13.04
C ALA A 297 -11.62 24.64 -13.10
N PHE A 298 -11.00 23.59 -12.55
CA PHE A 298 -9.56 23.39 -12.62
C PHE A 298 -9.11 23.08 -14.05
N ASN A 299 -9.87 22.25 -14.78
CA ASN A 299 -9.62 21.92 -16.18
C ASN A 299 -9.59 23.19 -17.05
N LEU A 300 -10.62 24.04 -16.92
CA LEU A 300 -10.69 25.35 -17.58
C LEU A 300 -9.49 26.24 -17.25
N ALA A 301 -9.03 26.23 -16.00
CA ALA A 301 -7.87 27.00 -15.59
C ALA A 301 -6.57 26.55 -16.27
N THR A 302 -6.38 25.25 -16.48
CA THR A 302 -5.13 24.71 -17.06
C THR A 302 -5.15 24.60 -18.58
N ASN A 303 -6.30 24.33 -19.18
CA ASN A 303 -6.43 24.07 -20.62
C ASN A 303 -7.03 25.25 -21.41
N ASP A 304 -7.58 26.27 -20.75
CA ASP A 304 -8.21 27.47 -21.36
C ASP A 304 -9.10 27.17 -22.58
N GLN A 305 -9.98 26.18 -22.45
CA GLN A 305 -10.85 25.72 -23.56
C GLN A 305 -11.90 26.75 -23.99
N TRP A 306 -12.10 27.80 -23.19
CA TRP A 306 -12.95 28.92 -23.54
C TRP A 306 -12.20 30.07 -24.22
N HIS A 307 -10.91 29.91 -24.52
CA HIS A 307 -10.07 30.91 -25.20
C HIS A 307 -10.14 32.28 -24.52
N THR A 308 -10.01 32.30 -23.20
CA THR A 308 -10.13 33.53 -22.39
C THR A 308 -8.80 34.27 -22.25
N LEU A 309 -7.68 33.61 -22.51
CA LEU A 309 -6.36 34.23 -22.53
C LEU A 309 -6.11 35.00 -23.83
N LYS A 310 -5.28 36.04 -23.75
CA LYS A 310 -4.81 36.81 -24.91
C LYS A 310 -3.83 35.98 -25.75
N ASP A 311 -3.81 36.21 -27.06
CA ASP A 311 -2.89 35.54 -27.98
C ASP A 311 -1.42 35.71 -27.56
N GLY A 312 -0.69 34.59 -27.45
CA GLY A 312 0.72 34.57 -27.06
C GLY A 312 0.99 34.39 -25.56
N VAL A 313 -0.04 34.35 -24.71
CA VAL A 313 0.10 34.04 -23.28
C VAL A 313 0.06 32.52 -23.06
N PRO A 314 1.08 31.92 -22.39
CA PRO A 314 1.10 30.48 -22.18
C PRO A 314 0.06 30.03 -21.14
N HIS A 315 -0.51 28.83 -21.34
CA HIS A 315 -1.48 28.23 -20.42
C HIS A 315 -0.93 28.07 -19.00
N LEU A 316 -1.84 28.09 -18.02
CA LEU A 316 -1.47 27.95 -16.61
C LEU A 316 -0.92 26.54 -16.36
N THR A 317 0.31 26.43 -15.86
CA THR A 317 0.83 25.11 -15.48
C THR A 317 0.03 24.55 -14.31
N VAL A 318 -0.11 23.22 -14.22
CA VAL A 318 -0.87 22.56 -13.14
C VAL A 318 -0.39 22.99 -11.75
N TYR A 319 0.91 23.23 -11.59
CA TYR A 319 1.49 23.65 -10.31
C TYR A 319 1.07 25.06 -9.91
N THR A 320 1.08 26.01 -10.86
CA THR A 320 0.62 27.38 -10.63
C THR A 320 -0.89 27.43 -10.40
N ALA A 321 -1.66 26.66 -11.19
CA ALA A 321 -3.10 26.51 -11.00
C ALA A 321 -3.42 25.95 -9.61
N PHE A 322 -2.74 24.88 -9.19
CA PHE A 322 -2.93 24.26 -7.89
C PHE A 322 -2.53 25.15 -6.71
N PHE A 323 -1.50 26.00 -6.89
CA PHE A 323 -1.12 27.00 -5.91
C PHE A 323 -2.24 28.02 -5.69
N TYR A 324 -2.73 28.69 -6.74
CA TYR A 324 -3.82 29.68 -6.61
C TYR A 324 -5.12 29.05 -6.12
N PHE A 325 -5.45 27.86 -6.61
CA PHE A 325 -6.56 27.03 -6.14
C PHE A 325 -6.48 26.80 -4.62
N SER A 326 -5.30 26.40 -4.11
CA SER A 326 -5.10 26.09 -2.69
C SER A 326 -5.06 27.34 -1.82
N CYS A 327 -4.48 28.45 -2.31
CA CYS A 327 -4.53 29.75 -1.63
C CYS A 327 -5.96 30.21 -1.41
N PHE A 328 -6.82 30.12 -2.43
CA PHE A 328 -8.21 30.54 -2.29
C PHE A 328 -9.02 29.59 -1.40
N CYS A 329 -8.77 28.28 -1.52
CA CYS A 329 -9.33 27.27 -0.61
C CYS A 329 -9.02 27.60 0.85
N PHE A 330 -7.77 27.99 1.15
CA PHE A 330 -7.32 28.43 2.46
C PHE A 330 -7.99 29.72 2.94
N ILE A 331 -8.09 30.75 2.10
CA ILE A 331 -8.73 32.02 2.46
C ILE A 331 -10.20 31.79 2.86
N ILE A 332 -10.95 31.07 2.03
CA ILE A 332 -12.37 30.76 2.31
C ILE A 332 -12.50 29.90 3.57
N ALA A 333 -11.66 28.87 3.71
CA ALA A 333 -11.65 28.02 4.89
C ALA A 333 -11.37 28.82 6.17
N MET A 334 -10.37 29.70 6.14
CA MET A 334 -9.99 30.55 7.27
C MET A 334 -11.11 31.52 7.64
N VAL A 335 -11.69 32.23 6.67
CA VAL A 335 -12.78 33.19 6.92
C VAL A 335 -14.00 32.49 7.53
N LEU A 336 -14.45 31.39 6.92
CA LEU A 336 -15.63 30.66 7.41
C LEU A 336 -15.39 30.01 8.77
N ASN A 337 -14.23 29.35 8.98
CA ASN A 337 -13.98 28.69 10.26
C ASN A 337 -13.69 29.68 11.39
N LEU A 338 -13.05 30.82 11.10
CA LEU A 338 -12.90 31.89 12.08
C LEU A 338 -14.26 32.47 12.48
N TYR A 339 -15.18 32.63 11.52
CA TYR A 339 -16.57 32.98 11.83
C TYR A 339 -17.28 31.88 12.67
N PHE A 340 -17.12 30.60 12.32
CA PHE A 340 -17.72 29.48 13.04
C PHE A 340 -17.16 29.23 14.44
N LEU A 341 -15.99 29.76 14.78
CA LEU A 341 -15.49 29.76 16.17
C LEU A 341 -16.45 30.54 17.07
N TYR A 342 -16.84 31.74 16.64
CA TYR A 342 -17.71 32.65 17.40
C TYR A 342 -19.20 32.37 17.19
N HIS A 343 -19.57 31.94 15.97
CA HIS A 343 -20.95 31.61 15.57
C HIS A 343 -21.04 30.16 15.08
N PRO A 344 -20.98 29.18 15.98
CA PRO A 344 -21.02 27.77 15.60
C PRO A 344 -22.37 27.38 15.01
N ILE A 345 -22.33 26.52 13.99
CA ILE A 345 -23.51 25.97 13.32
C ILE A 345 -23.77 24.55 13.86
N LEU A 346 -25.01 24.06 13.75
CA LEU A 346 -25.42 22.68 14.05
C LEU A 346 -25.22 22.26 15.52
N ASN A 347 -25.28 23.21 16.45
CA ASN A 347 -25.05 23.04 17.90
C ASN A 347 -23.62 22.59 18.25
N ALA A 348 -22.63 22.94 17.43
CA ALA A 348 -21.24 22.79 17.84
C ALA A 348 -20.92 23.74 19.02
N PRO A 349 -19.99 23.37 19.93
CA PRO A 349 -19.59 24.24 21.02
C PRO A 349 -18.98 25.55 20.50
N LYS A 350 -19.25 26.65 21.20
CA LYS A 350 -18.56 27.92 20.95
C LYS A 350 -17.10 27.79 21.36
N SER A 351 -16.21 28.42 20.59
CA SER A 351 -14.79 28.48 20.90
C SER A 351 -14.25 29.90 20.63
N SER A 352 -12.97 30.12 20.93
CA SER A 352 -12.27 31.36 20.65
C SER A 352 -10.97 31.08 19.92
N PHE A 353 -10.40 32.09 19.27
CA PHE A 353 -9.11 31.95 18.62
C PHE A 353 -7.99 31.55 19.60
N THR A 354 -8.01 32.08 20.82
CA THR A 354 -7.08 31.70 21.90
C THR A 354 -7.24 30.23 22.29
N ALA A 355 -8.48 29.74 22.37
CA ALA A 355 -8.73 28.33 22.66
C ALA A 355 -8.24 27.41 21.52
N TYR A 356 -8.38 27.84 20.26
CA TYR A 356 -7.80 27.13 19.11
C TYR A 356 -6.28 27.03 19.19
N LEU A 357 -5.57 28.11 19.52
CA LEU A 357 -4.10 28.07 19.62
C LEU A 357 -3.61 27.10 20.70
N ASN A 358 -4.32 27.04 21.83
CA ASN A 358 -3.99 26.17 22.96
C ASN A 358 -4.44 24.70 22.77
N ASP A 359 -5.27 24.40 21.76
CA ASP A 359 -5.78 23.05 21.53
C ASP A 359 -4.81 22.15 20.74
N TRP A 360 -4.02 21.37 21.50
CA TRP A 360 -3.07 20.39 20.98
C TRP A 360 -3.61 18.96 20.90
N ASN A 361 -4.78 18.68 21.47
CA ASN A 361 -5.29 17.31 21.56
C ASN A 361 -5.84 16.84 20.20
N GLY A 362 -5.04 16.07 19.47
CA GLY A 362 -5.39 15.57 18.15
C GLY A 362 -4.98 16.47 16.98
N ARG A 363 -4.34 17.62 17.23
CA ARG A 363 -3.83 18.54 16.18
C ARG A 363 -2.95 17.82 15.15
N GLY A 364 -2.07 16.91 15.58
CA GLY A 364 -1.22 16.13 14.67
C GLY A 364 -1.99 15.33 13.62
N TRP A 365 -3.15 14.78 13.97
CA TRP A 365 -4.00 14.05 13.01
C TRP A 365 -4.71 15.00 12.03
N ALA A 366 -5.05 16.21 12.45
CA ALA A 366 -5.67 17.22 11.60
C ALA A 366 -4.66 17.76 10.57
N LEU A 367 -3.44 18.05 11.04
CA LEU A 367 -2.32 18.44 10.17
C LEU A 367 -2.00 17.34 9.16
N LEU A 368 -1.97 16.08 9.58
CA LEU A 368 -1.78 14.94 8.67
C LEU A 368 -2.91 14.84 7.63
N ALA A 369 -4.17 15.03 8.03
CA ALA A 369 -5.30 15.01 7.11
C ALA A 369 -5.17 16.06 6.00
N GLY A 370 -4.70 17.26 6.35
CA GLY A 370 -4.46 18.33 5.37
C GLY A 370 -3.31 18.03 4.41
N LEU A 371 -2.19 17.50 4.91
CA LEU A 371 -1.08 17.06 4.05
C LEU A 371 -1.52 15.96 3.08
N VAL A 372 -2.21 14.94 3.60
CA VAL A 372 -2.70 13.80 2.81
C VAL A 372 -3.66 14.29 1.73
N CYS A 373 -4.58 15.22 2.06
CA CYS A 373 -5.49 15.78 1.06
C CYS A 373 -4.76 16.63 0.01
N GLY A 374 -3.82 17.49 0.43
CA GLY A 374 -3.10 18.38 -0.48
C GLY A 374 -2.21 17.63 -1.48
N PHE A 375 -1.44 16.65 -1.00
CA PHE A 375 -0.68 15.76 -1.90
C PHE A 375 -1.59 14.92 -2.79
N GLY A 376 -2.73 14.45 -2.25
CA GLY A 376 -3.74 13.72 -3.01
C GLY A 376 -4.28 14.55 -4.18
N ASN A 377 -4.75 15.77 -3.93
CA ASN A 377 -5.26 16.67 -4.97
C ASN A 377 -4.17 17.02 -5.99
N GLY A 378 -2.96 17.33 -5.55
CA GLY A 378 -1.83 17.60 -6.44
C GLY A 378 -1.55 16.44 -7.40
N LEU A 379 -1.57 15.20 -6.91
CA LEU A 379 -1.42 13.99 -7.73
C LEU A 379 -2.60 13.75 -8.66
N GLN A 380 -3.83 14.04 -8.24
CA GLN A 380 -5.01 13.96 -9.12
C GLN A 380 -4.85 14.91 -10.30
N PHE A 381 -4.48 16.18 -10.05
CA PHE A 381 -4.34 17.17 -11.09
C PHE A 381 -3.17 16.88 -12.04
N MET A 382 -2.03 16.41 -11.51
CA MET A 382 -0.91 15.94 -12.34
C MET A 382 -1.32 14.77 -13.24
N GLY A 383 -2.11 13.83 -12.73
CA GLY A 383 -2.65 12.72 -13.51
C GLY A 383 -3.65 13.18 -14.58
N GLY A 384 -4.56 14.10 -14.23
CA GLY A 384 -5.57 14.65 -15.13
C GLY A 384 -4.98 15.38 -16.32
N GLN A 385 -3.91 16.15 -16.12
CA GLN A 385 -3.25 16.85 -17.22
C GLN A 385 -2.71 15.89 -18.31
N ALA A 386 -2.26 14.69 -17.94
CA ALA A 386 -1.76 13.72 -18.92
C ALA A 386 -2.81 12.74 -19.45
N ALA A 387 -3.79 12.37 -18.62
CA ALA A 387 -4.78 11.33 -18.93
C ALA A 387 -6.13 11.87 -19.41
N GLY A 388 -6.38 13.18 -19.24
CA GLY A 388 -7.69 13.82 -19.29
C GLY A 388 -8.29 13.94 -17.90
N TYR A 389 -8.87 15.10 -17.58
CA TYR A 389 -9.52 15.34 -16.28
C TYR A 389 -10.76 14.48 -16.10
N ALA A 390 -11.43 14.11 -17.20
CA ALA A 390 -12.54 13.15 -17.18
C ALA A 390 -12.11 11.78 -16.64
N ALA A 391 -10.93 11.27 -17.04
CA ALA A 391 -10.39 10.03 -16.50
C ALA A 391 -9.88 10.20 -15.06
N ALA A 392 -9.33 11.37 -14.70
CA ALA A 392 -8.88 11.66 -13.34
C ALA A 392 -9.98 11.71 -12.29
N ASP A 393 -11.23 11.92 -12.70
CA ASP A 393 -12.37 11.80 -11.80
C ASP A 393 -12.59 10.34 -11.31
N ALA A 394 -11.91 9.33 -11.90
CA ALA A 394 -11.85 7.99 -11.31
C ALA A 394 -11.28 7.97 -9.88
N VAL A 395 -10.43 8.95 -9.54
CA VAL A 395 -9.92 9.16 -8.18
C VAL A 395 -11.05 9.40 -7.17
N GLN A 396 -12.22 9.85 -7.62
CA GLN A 396 -13.39 10.03 -6.76
C GLN A 396 -13.97 8.70 -6.24
N ALA A 397 -13.42 7.54 -6.62
CA ALA A 397 -13.67 6.25 -5.96
C ALA A 397 -13.15 6.17 -4.50
N LEU A 398 -13.02 7.33 -3.83
CA LEU A 398 -12.71 7.50 -2.41
C LEU A 398 -13.43 6.51 -1.48
N PRO A 399 -14.70 6.11 -1.75
CA PRO A 399 -15.36 5.09 -0.96
C PRO A 399 -14.59 3.79 -0.80
N LEU A 400 -13.74 3.39 -1.77
CA LEU A 400 -12.92 2.18 -1.65
C LEU A 400 -12.03 2.20 -0.41
N VAL A 401 -11.42 3.35 -0.13
CA VAL A 401 -10.46 3.53 0.96
C VAL A 401 -11.15 4.09 2.20
N SER A 402 -12.03 5.07 2.06
CA SER A 402 -12.75 5.67 3.20
C SER A 402 -13.68 4.66 3.87
N THR A 403 -14.42 3.84 3.10
CA THR A 403 -15.29 2.80 3.67
C THR A 403 -14.47 1.71 4.33
N PHE A 404 -13.31 1.36 3.77
CA PHE A 404 -12.36 0.43 4.42
C PHE A 404 -11.97 0.93 5.81
N TRP A 405 -11.56 2.19 5.93
CA TRP A 405 -11.28 2.80 7.24
C TRP A 405 -12.52 2.89 8.13
N GLY A 406 -13.71 3.18 7.58
CA GLY A 406 -14.97 3.20 8.32
C GLY A 406 -15.36 1.83 8.89
N VAL A 407 -15.11 0.75 8.14
CA VAL A 407 -15.32 -0.62 8.63
C VAL A 407 -14.28 -0.96 9.70
N MET A 408 -13.00 -0.68 9.46
CA MET A 408 -11.89 -1.10 10.33
C MET A 408 -11.75 -0.29 11.62
N LEU A 409 -11.72 1.05 11.53
CA LEU A 409 -11.47 1.92 12.68
C LEU A 409 -12.73 2.18 13.49
N PHE A 410 -13.86 2.28 12.81
CA PHE A 410 -15.10 2.80 13.39
C PHE A 410 -16.16 1.73 13.59
N GLY A 411 -15.96 0.54 13.00
CA GLY A 411 -16.90 -0.57 13.11
C GLY A 411 -18.30 -0.21 12.63
N GLU A 412 -18.45 0.68 11.62
CA GLU A 412 -19.74 1.22 11.16
C GLU A 412 -20.75 0.13 10.78
N TYR A 413 -20.28 -1.07 10.45
CA TYR A 413 -21.11 -2.21 10.06
C TYR A 413 -20.99 -3.41 11.03
N ARG A 414 -20.32 -3.26 12.17
CA ARG A 414 -20.10 -4.38 13.10
C ARG A 414 -21.44 -4.86 13.66
N ARG A 415 -21.69 -6.17 13.62
CA ARG A 415 -22.98 -6.83 13.96
C ARG A 415 -24.14 -6.52 12.98
N SER A 416 -23.84 -5.99 11.80
CA SER A 416 -24.85 -5.87 10.73
C SER A 416 -25.24 -7.23 10.16
N SER A 417 -26.40 -7.29 9.49
CA SER A 417 -26.90 -8.50 8.86
C SER A 417 -25.94 -9.02 7.76
N ARG A 418 -25.95 -10.33 7.48
CA ARG A 418 -25.18 -10.92 6.36
C ARG A 418 -25.50 -10.23 5.03
N LYS A 419 -26.76 -9.83 4.81
CA LYS A 419 -27.20 -9.09 3.61
C LYS A 419 -26.49 -7.74 3.49
N THR A 420 -26.30 -7.01 4.60
CA THR A 420 -25.58 -5.73 4.63
C THR A 420 -24.13 -5.90 4.19
N TYR A 421 -23.45 -6.94 4.67
CA TYR A 421 -22.07 -7.23 4.26
C TYR A 421 -21.96 -7.62 2.78
N THR A 422 -22.91 -8.40 2.24
CA THR A 422 -22.94 -8.74 0.81
C THR A 422 -23.14 -7.49 -0.07
N LEU A 423 -24.05 -6.59 0.32
CA LEU A 423 -24.28 -5.33 -0.41
C LEU A 423 -23.08 -4.39 -0.33
N LEU A 424 -22.43 -4.29 0.83
CA LEU A 424 -21.21 -3.52 1.01
C LEU A 424 -20.07 -4.04 0.12
N ALA A 425 -19.87 -5.36 0.09
CA ALA A 425 -18.90 -5.99 -0.80
C ALA A 425 -19.24 -5.74 -2.28
N GLY A 426 -20.51 -5.87 -2.67
CA GLY A 426 -20.97 -5.58 -4.04
C GLY A 426 -20.72 -4.13 -4.46
N MET A 427 -20.98 -3.16 -3.57
CA MET A 427 -20.67 -1.75 -3.80
C MET A 427 -19.16 -1.53 -4.02
N LEU A 428 -18.30 -2.07 -3.15
CA LEU A 428 -16.84 -1.93 -3.27
C LEU A 428 -16.31 -2.60 -4.56
N LEU A 429 -16.88 -3.73 -4.97
CA LEU A 429 -16.57 -4.36 -6.25
C LEU A 429 -16.94 -3.45 -7.43
N MET A 430 -18.10 -2.81 -7.40
CA MET A 430 -18.53 -1.88 -8.45
C MET A 430 -17.65 -0.64 -8.54
N PHE A 431 -17.23 -0.06 -7.41
CA PHE A 431 -16.25 1.04 -7.43
C PHE A 431 -14.90 0.59 -8.00
N THR A 432 -14.42 -0.61 -7.66
CA THR A 432 -13.18 -1.16 -8.22
C THR A 432 -13.30 -1.33 -9.74
N ALA A 433 -14.44 -1.87 -10.22
CA ALA A 433 -14.72 -1.99 -11.64
C ALA A 433 -14.77 -0.62 -12.33
N ALA A 434 -15.41 0.38 -11.69
CA ALA A 434 -15.48 1.73 -12.22
C ALA A 434 -14.09 2.36 -12.40
N VAL A 435 -13.21 2.24 -11.39
CA VAL A 435 -11.82 2.72 -11.49
C VAL A 435 -11.11 2.01 -12.63
N ALA A 436 -11.19 0.69 -12.71
CA ALA A 436 -10.52 -0.08 -13.77
C ALA A 436 -10.98 0.37 -15.17
N VAL A 437 -12.29 0.55 -15.37
CA VAL A 437 -12.87 0.97 -16.64
C VAL A 437 -12.50 2.42 -17.00
N LEU A 438 -12.62 3.35 -16.05
CA LEU A 438 -12.25 4.75 -16.29
C LEU A 438 -10.75 4.90 -16.60
N MET A 439 -9.87 4.18 -15.88
CA MET A 439 -8.44 4.18 -16.18
C MET A 439 -8.12 3.49 -17.52
N ALA A 440 -8.83 2.43 -17.88
CA ALA A 440 -8.68 1.77 -19.18
C ALA A 440 -9.04 2.69 -20.36
N SER A 441 -9.95 3.66 -20.16
CA SER A 441 -10.28 4.67 -21.18
C SER A 441 -9.08 5.51 -21.62
N VAL A 442 -8.07 5.66 -20.75
CA VAL A 442 -6.80 6.36 -21.02
C VAL A 442 -5.92 5.55 -21.97
N LEU A 443 -5.91 4.21 -21.81
CA LEU A 443 -5.05 3.27 -22.53
C LEU A 443 -5.57 2.93 -23.95
N SER A 444 -6.87 3.13 -24.22
CA SER A 444 -7.55 2.70 -25.47
C SER A 444 -7.16 3.49 -26.73
N SER A 445 -6.13 4.34 -26.69
CA SER A 445 -5.81 5.27 -27.78
C SER A 445 -4.94 4.72 -28.92
N ARG A 446 -4.38 3.49 -28.82
CA ARG A 446 -3.97 2.66 -29.99
C ARG A 446 -4.00 1.17 -29.61
N PHE A 447 -4.66 0.33 -30.42
CA PHE A 447 -4.79 -1.12 -30.21
C PHE A 447 -3.44 -1.85 -30.39
N LYS A 448 -2.66 -1.95 -29.31
CA LYS A 448 -1.52 -2.88 -29.19
C LYS A 448 -1.66 -3.64 -27.87
N MET A 449 -1.04 -4.82 -27.78
CA MET A 449 -0.88 -5.52 -26.50
C MET A 449 -0.27 -4.57 -25.48
N TYR A 450 -0.94 -4.42 -24.33
CA TYR A 450 -0.47 -3.51 -23.30
C TYR A 450 0.84 -4.06 -22.75
N MET A 451 1.91 -3.31 -22.94
CA MET A 451 3.21 -3.55 -22.34
C MET A 451 3.56 -2.28 -21.59
N VAL A 452 4.07 -2.44 -20.38
CA VAL A 452 4.56 -1.31 -19.62
C VAL A 452 5.83 -0.83 -20.33
N GLU A 453 5.72 0.27 -21.08
CA GLU A 453 6.85 0.84 -21.81
C GLU A 453 7.37 2.10 -21.10
N SER A 454 6.54 2.75 -20.28
CA SER A 454 6.95 3.96 -19.57
C SER A 454 7.59 3.66 -18.20
N LYS A 455 8.58 4.48 -17.85
CA LYS A 455 9.26 4.43 -16.55
C LYS A 455 8.29 4.61 -15.38
N GLY A 456 7.33 5.52 -15.53
CA GLY A 456 6.29 5.77 -14.53
C GLY A 456 5.41 4.53 -14.31
N GLY A 457 4.94 3.91 -15.40
CA GLY A 457 4.16 2.67 -15.34
C GLY A 457 4.90 1.52 -14.67
N ALA A 458 6.20 1.40 -14.93
CA ALA A 458 7.04 0.37 -14.32
C ALA A 458 7.11 0.55 -12.80
N ILE A 459 7.37 1.78 -12.34
CA ILE A 459 7.40 2.12 -10.92
C ILE A 459 6.04 1.89 -10.26
N ALA A 460 4.93 2.23 -10.93
CA ALA A 460 3.58 1.92 -10.45
C ALA A 460 3.38 0.43 -10.19
N CYS A 461 3.71 -0.38 -11.20
CA CYS A 461 3.48 -1.81 -11.13
C CYS A 461 4.29 -2.40 -9.98
N MET A 462 5.53 -1.95 -9.79
CA MET A 462 6.37 -2.36 -8.66
C MET A 462 5.81 -1.90 -7.30
N LEU A 463 5.36 -0.63 -7.16
CA LEU A 463 4.78 -0.13 -5.89
C LEU A 463 3.46 -0.83 -5.54
N PHE A 464 2.61 -1.09 -6.53
CA PHE A 464 1.35 -1.79 -6.30
C PHE A 464 1.59 -3.28 -6.03
N SER A 465 2.57 -3.88 -6.72
CA SER A 465 3.05 -5.23 -6.42
C SER A 465 3.54 -5.35 -4.97
N LEU A 466 4.36 -4.40 -4.49
CA LEU A 466 4.85 -4.34 -3.11
C LEU A 466 3.70 -4.36 -2.09
N LEU A 467 2.61 -3.63 -2.35
CA LEU A 467 1.41 -3.62 -1.51
C LEU A 467 0.73 -4.99 -1.47
N LEU A 468 0.51 -5.61 -2.63
CA LEU A 468 -0.15 -6.90 -2.73
C LEU A 468 0.71 -8.02 -2.14
N LEU A 469 1.97 -8.10 -2.55
CA LEU A 469 2.91 -9.12 -2.10
C LEU A 469 3.22 -9.02 -0.61
N GLY A 470 3.16 -7.84 0.00
CA GLY A 470 3.28 -7.70 1.46
C GLY A 470 2.00 -7.99 2.24
N THR A 471 0.84 -8.11 1.56
CA THR A 471 -0.47 -8.34 2.22
C THR A 471 -0.87 -9.81 2.27
N TRP A 472 -0.58 -10.61 1.24
CA TRP A 472 -0.94 -12.04 1.25
C TRP A 472 -0.33 -12.85 2.43
N PRO A 473 0.92 -12.59 2.92
CA PRO A 473 1.49 -13.32 4.05
C PRO A 473 0.70 -13.07 5.34
N ALA A 474 0.17 -11.86 5.50
CA ALA A 474 -0.68 -11.51 6.63
C ALA A 474 -2.01 -12.28 6.61
N LEU A 475 -2.60 -12.50 5.43
CA LEU A 475 -3.82 -13.30 5.30
C LEU A 475 -3.58 -14.77 5.68
N LEU A 476 -2.44 -15.34 5.29
CA LEU A 476 -2.11 -16.72 5.67
C LEU A 476 -1.80 -16.84 7.18
N THR A 477 -1.11 -15.85 7.74
CA THR A 477 -0.85 -15.77 9.19
C THR A 477 -2.16 -15.67 9.99
N LEU A 478 -3.15 -14.91 9.48
CA LEU A 478 -4.46 -14.82 10.11
C LEU A 478 -5.16 -16.19 10.17
N LEU A 479 -5.04 -17.00 9.12
CA LEU A 479 -5.64 -18.33 9.04
C LEU A 479 -4.94 -19.34 9.94
N GLU A 480 -3.61 -19.32 10.00
CA GLU A 480 -2.81 -20.15 10.90
C GLU A 480 -3.21 -19.90 12.37
N ARG A 481 -3.33 -18.63 12.78
CA ARG A 481 -3.72 -18.25 14.14
C ARG A 481 -5.17 -18.61 14.49
N ARG A 482 -6.04 -18.75 13.48
CA ARG A 482 -7.42 -19.23 13.62
C ARG A 482 -7.55 -20.76 13.60
N GLY A 483 -6.45 -21.48 13.44
CA GLY A 483 -6.43 -22.94 13.49
C GLY A 483 -6.74 -23.64 12.17
N ARG A 484 -6.84 -22.92 11.05
CA ARG A 484 -6.97 -23.56 9.73
C ARG A 484 -5.65 -24.22 9.35
N LEU A 485 -5.73 -25.45 8.86
CA LEU A 485 -4.53 -26.22 8.50
C LEU A 485 -3.72 -25.51 7.40
N PRO A 486 -2.37 -25.44 7.54
CA PRO A 486 -1.50 -24.84 6.53
C PRO A 486 -1.67 -25.49 5.15
N GLN A 487 -1.84 -26.81 5.11
CA GLN A 487 -2.00 -27.58 3.88
C GLN A 487 -3.28 -27.19 3.13
N HIS A 488 -4.41 -27.08 3.83
CA HIS A 488 -5.68 -26.63 3.24
C HIS A 488 -5.55 -25.21 2.72
N THR A 489 -4.95 -24.35 3.54
CA THR A 489 -4.73 -22.95 3.23
C THR A 489 -3.87 -22.76 1.97
N TYR A 490 -2.79 -23.53 1.84
CA TYR A 490 -1.87 -23.41 0.70
C TYR A 490 -2.47 -23.99 -0.59
N LEU A 491 -3.32 -25.02 -0.50
CA LEU A 491 -4.06 -25.55 -1.64
C LEU A 491 -5.02 -24.51 -2.24
N ASP A 492 -5.81 -23.82 -1.42
CA ASP A 492 -6.69 -22.73 -1.89
C ASP A 492 -5.90 -21.55 -2.47
N TYR A 493 -4.80 -21.19 -1.79
CA TYR A 493 -3.87 -20.15 -2.23
C TYR A 493 -3.32 -20.45 -3.63
N THR A 494 -2.86 -21.68 -3.90
CA THR A 494 -2.22 -22.00 -5.18
C THR A 494 -3.22 -22.03 -6.34
N ILE A 495 -4.46 -22.46 -6.11
CA ILE A 495 -5.54 -22.44 -7.12
C ILE A 495 -5.79 -21.01 -7.61
N THR A 496 -5.89 -20.07 -6.68
CA THR A 496 -6.21 -18.68 -7.00
C THR A 496 -5.01 -17.88 -7.49
N ASN A 497 -3.80 -18.23 -7.07
CA ASN A 497 -2.57 -17.72 -7.65
C ASN A 497 -2.47 -18.07 -9.15
N LEU A 498 -2.77 -19.33 -9.52
CA LEU A 498 -2.86 -19.75 -10.91
C LEU A 498 -3.99 -19.02 -11.66
N LEU A 499 -5.16 -18.88 -11.03
CA LEU A 499 -6.29 -18.16 -11.63
C LEU A 499 -5.93 -16.71 -11.98
N ALA A 500 -5.21 -16.00 -11.10
CA ALA A 500 -4.76 -14.64 -11.40
C ALA A 500 -3.83 -14.60 -12.61
N ALA A 501 -2.90 -15.55 -12.75
CA ALA A 501 -2.04 -15.67 -13.93
C ALA A 501 -2.83 -15.94 -15.22
N VAL A 502 -3.84 -16.84 -15.14
CA VAL A 502 -4.75 -17.12 -16.26
C VAL A 502 -5.54 -15.87 -16.66
N ILE A 503 -6.07 -15.12 -15.69
CA ILE A 503 -6.80 -13.87 -15.94
C ILE A 503 -5.87 -12.88 -16.64
N ILE A 504 -4.66 -12.65 -16.12
CA ILE A 504 -3.71 -11.71 -16.73
C ILE A 504 -3.34 -12.14 -18.15
N ALA A 505 -3.05 -13.42 -18.37
CA ALA A 505 -2.68 -13.94 -19.68
C ALA A 505 -3.81 -13.82 -20.71
N LEU A 506 -5.04 -14.21 -20.34
CA LEU A 506 -6.20 -14.18 -21.24
C LEU A 506 -6.79 -12.78 -21.46
N THR A 507 -6.53 -11.84 -20.54
CA THR A 507 -7.01 -10.46 -20.68
C THR A 507 -5.95 -9.56 -21.29
N ILE A 508 -4.83 -9.35 -20.60
CA ILE A 508 -3.77 -8.42 -21.00
C ILE A 508 -2.88 -9.05 -22.08
N GLY A 509 -2.47 -10.30 -21.88
CA GLY A 509 -1.59 -11.01 -22.81
C GLY A 509 -2.24 -11.39 -24.15
N GLN A 510 -3.58 -11.42 -24.20
CA GLN A 510 -4.34 -11.66 -25.44
C GLN A 510 -4.80 -10.37 -26.11
N PHE A 511 -4.70 -9.22 -25.44
CA PHE A 511 -5.18 -7.95 -25.95
C PHE A 511 -4.37 -7.48 -27.18
N GLY A 512 -5.05 -7.05 -28.23
CA GLY A 512 -4.42 -6.51 -29.45
C GLY A 512 -4.10 -7.56 -30.53
N PRO A 513 -3.75 -7.11 -31.76
CA PRO A 513 -3.41 -8.01 -32.86
C PRO A 513 -2.07 -8.70 -32.65
N SER A 514 -1.98 -9.98 -33.01
CA SER A 514 -0.73 -10.76 -32.98
C SER A 514 0.19 -10.31 -34.12
N THR A 515 1.45 -10.00 -33.83
CA THR A 515 2.47 -9.70 -34.85
C THR A 515 3.63 -10.70 -34.78
N PRO A 516 4.42 -10.90 -35.86
CA PRO A 516 5.57 -11.81 -35.83
C PRO A 516 6.62 -11.46 -34.76
N GLU A 517 6.80 -10.17 -34.49
CA GLU A 517 7.72 -9.68 -33.45
C GLU A 517 7.11 -9.71 -32.04
N ARG A 518 5.78 -9.60 -31.91
CA ARG A 518 5.04 -9.58 -30.64
C ARG A 518 3.80 -10.48 -30.75
N PRO A 519 3.97 -11.81 -30.74
CA PRO A 519 2.85 -12.74 -30.77
C PRO A 519 2.00 -12.63 -29.50
N ASN A 520 0.68 -12.70 -29.65
CA ASN A 520 -0.23 -12.75 -28.50
C ASN A 520 -0.16 -14.08 -27.75
N PHE A 521 -0.70 -14.11 -26.52
CA PHE A 521 -0.60 -15.26 -25.61
C PHE A 521 -0.95 -16.59 -26.30
N LEU A 522 -2.12 -16.69 -26.94
CA LEU A 522 -2.54 -17.92 -27.61
C LEU A 522 -1.63 -18.32 -28.79
N THR A 523 -1.08 -17.34 -29.52
CA THR A 523 -0.12 -17.62 -30.60
C THR A 523 1.19 -18.18 -30.03
N GLN A 524 1.68 -17.61 -28.92
CA GLN A 524 2.93 -18.06 -28.29
C GLN A 524 2.86 -19.50 -27.74
N LEU A 525 1.68 -19.98 -27.33
CA LEU A 525 1.52 -21.37 -26.87
C LEU A 525 1.82 -22.42 -27.96
N SER A 526 1.74 -22.02 -29.24
CA SER A 526 2.01 -22.91 -30.38
C SER A 526 3.45 -22.86 -30.90
N GLN A 527 4.30 -21.99 -30.32
CA GLN A 527 5.68 -21.77 -30.76
C GLN A 527 6.68 -22.70 -30.02
N ASP A 528 7.80 -23.01 -30.67
CA ASP A 528 8.87 -23.87 -30.11
C ASP A 528 9.80 -23.09 -29.15
N ASN A 529 9.24 -22.65 -28.02
CA ASN A 529 9.93 -21.80 -27.03
C ASN A 529 10.37 -22.58 -25.78
N TRP A 530 10.57 -23.90 -25.90
CA TRP A 530 10.78 -24.81 -24.78
C TRP A 530 11.92 -24.43 -23.82
N PRO A 531 13.10 -23.96 -24.27
CA PRO A 531 14.17 -23.53 -23.36
C PRO A 531 13.73 -22.42 -22.40
N SER A 532 13.09 -21.36 -22.90
CA SER A 532 12.54 -20.27 -22.09
C SER A 532 11.41 -20.74 -21.17
N VAL A 533 10.55 -21.64 -21.64
CA VAL A 533 9.48 -22.24 -20.83
C VAL A 533 10.06 -23.03 -19.66
N LEU A 534 11.15 -23.77 -19.86
CA LEU A 534 11.83 -24.50 -18.78
C LEU A 534 12.40 -23.57 -17.70
N PHE A 535 12.98 -22.42 -18.09
CA PHE A 535 13.42 -21.41 -17.12
C PHE A 535 12.25 -20.81 -16.32
N ALA A 536 11.12 -20.52 -16.98
CA ALA A 536 9.91 -20.06 -16.29
C ALA A 536 9.40 -21.11 -15.29
N MET A 537 9.36 -22.39 -15.69
CA MET A 537 8.97 -23.50 -14.83
C MET A 537 9.91 -23.65 -13.63
N ALA A 538 11.22 -23.57 -13.85
CA ALA A 538 12.22 -23.61 -12.78
C ALA A 538 12.03 -22.47 -11.77
N GLY A 539 11.79 -21.25 -12.25
CA GLY A 539 11.44 -20.12 -11.38
C GLY A 539 10.19 -20.39 -10.54
N GLY A 540 9.14 -20.92 -11.17
CA GLY A 540 7.88 -21.25 -10.52
C GLY A 540 8.01 -22.32 -9.42
N MET A 541 8.87 -23.32 -9.66
CA MET A 541 9.22 -24.34 -8.68
C MET A 541 9.80 -23.73 -7.41
N VAL A 542 10.84 -22.90 -7.58
CA VAL A 542 11.60 -22.38 -6.46
C VAL A 542 10.78 -21.34 -5.69
N LEU A 543 9.98 -20.51 -6.37
CA LEU A 543 9.03 -19.61 -5.68
C LEU A 543 8.02 -20.40 -4.85
N SER A 544 7.48 -21.51 -5.38
CA SER A 544 6.52 -22.35 -4.65
C SER A 544 7.14 -22.94 -3.37
N LEU A 545 8.39 -23.39 -3.44
CA LEU A 545 9.12 -23.89 -2.27
C LEU A 545 9.37 -22.80 -1.22
N GLY A 546 9.74 -21.60 -1.66
CA GLY A 546 9.93 -20.45 -0.77
C GLY A 546 8.64 -19.99 -0.10
N ASN A 547 7.54 -19.89 -0.85
CA ASN A 547 6.22 -19.52 -0.34
C ASN A 547 5.67 -20.55 0.66
N LEU A 548 5.87 -21.85 0.39
CA LEU A 548 5.48 -22.89 1.32
C LEU A 548 6.33 -22.83 2.61
N SER A 549 7.64 -22.66 2.45
CA SER A 549 8.57 -22.56 3.59
C SER A 549 8.25 -21.36 4.49
N THR A 550 7.97 -20.18 3.91
CA THR A 550 7.54 -19.00 4.68
C THR A 550 6.24 -19.22 5.43
N GLN A 551 5.24 -19.88 4.82
CA GLN A 551 3.99 -20.22 5.49
C GLN A 551 4.22 -21.01 6.79
N TYR A 552 5.09 -22.02 6.74
CA TYR A 552 5.45 -22.77 7.95
C TYR A 552 6.29 -21.94 8.92
N ALA A 553 7.18 -21.07 8.44
CA ALA A 553 8.02 -20.21 9.27
C ALA A 553 7.23 -19.17 10.09
N PHE A 554 6.10 -18.65 9.58
CA PHE A 554 5.25 -17.68 10.30
C PHE A 554 4.84 -18.19 11.68
N ALA A 555 4.60 -19.50 11.80
CA ALA A 555 4.26 -20.12 13.06
C ALA A 555 5.43 -20.09 14.07
N PHE A 556 6.67 -20.18 13.62
CA PHE A 556 7.84 -20.29 14.51
C PHE A 556 8.42 -18.95 14.94
N VAL A 557 8.57 -18.02 14.00
CA VAL A 557 9.30 -16.76 14.24
C VAL A 557 8.42 -15.52 14.11
N GLY A 558 7.17 -15.67 13.64
CA GLY A 558 6.24 -14.57 13.40
C GLY A 558 6.40 -13.93 12.01
N LEU A 559 5.35 -13.22 11.58
CA LEU A 559 5.25 -12.65 10.24
C LEU A 559 6.37 -11.65 9.95
N SER A 560 6.57 -10.67 10.83
CA SER A 560 7.57 -9.62 10.62
C SER A 560 8.99 -10.19 10.51
N VAL A 561 9.31 -11.23 11.28
CA VAL A 561 10.65 -11.83 11.26
C VAL A 561 10.90 -12.62 9.98
N THR A 562 9.93 -13.46 9.61
CA THR A 562 10.04 -14.26 8.39
C THR A 562 10.28 -13.38 7.18
N GLU A 563 9.46 -12.34 7.02
CA GLU A 563 9.49 -11.46 5.85
C GLU A 563 10.75 -10.60 5.78
N VAL A 564 11.21 -10.04 6.92
CA VAL A 564 12.43 -9.21 6.93
C VAL A 564 13.66 -10.04 6.55
N VAL A 565 13.78 -11.24 7.12
CA VAL A 565 14.95 -12.09 6.90
C VAL A 565 14.93 -12.69 5.49
N SER A 566 13.80 -13.22 5.03
CA SER A 566 13.70 -13.81 3.69
C SER A 566 13.99 -12.76 2.61
N ALA A 567 13.34 -11.59 2.67
CA ALA A 567 13.54 -10.48 1.73
C ALA A 567 15.00 -10.01 1.66
N SER A 568 15.65 -9.88 2.81
CA SER A 568 17.03 -9.42 2.89
C SER A 568 17.99 -10.44 2.27
N ILE A 569 17.75 -11.74 2.50
CA ILE A 569 18.52 -12.80 1.87
C ILE A 569 18.30 -12.79 0.36
N THR A 570 17.06 -12.68 -0.11
CA THR A 570 16.71 -12.63 -1.54
C THR A 570 17.54 -11.61 -2.31
N VAL A 571 17.71 -10.41 -1.75
CA VAL A 571 18.39 -9.30 -2.40
C VAL A 571 19.92 -9.35 -2.21
N VAL A 572 20.41 -9.79 -1.04
CA VAL A 572 21.82 -9.61 -0.64
C VAL A 572 22.67 -10.90 -0.79
N ILE A 573 22.07 -12.07 -0.93
CA ILE A 573 22.79 -13.36 -0.89
C ILE A 573 23.92 -13.48 -1.92
N GLY A 574 23.74 -12.98 -3.15
CA GLY A 574 24.78 -12.99 -4.17
C GLY A 574 26.01 -12.17 -3.78
N ILE A 575 25.84 -11.11 -2.98
CA ILE A 575 26.96 -10.29 -2.47
C ILE A 575 27.70 -11.04 -1.36
N ILE A 576 26.95 -11.67 -0.45
CA ILE A 576 27.52 -12.39 0.71
C ILE A 576 28.34 -13.59 0.25
N LEU A 577 27.80 -14.41 -0.65
CA LEU A 577 28.48 -15.59 -1.17
C LEU A 577 29.75 -15.22 -1.96
N THR A 578 29.66 -14.19 -2.81
CA THR A 578 30.82 -13.71 -3.59
C THR A 578 31.92 -13.17 -2.68
N SER A 579 31.55 -12.41 -1.64
CA SER A 579 32.51 -11.86 -0.67
C SER A 579 33.16 -12.94 0.20
N ALA A 580 32.38 -13.90 0.70
CA ALA A 580 32.89 -15.02 1.49
C ALA A 580 33.90 -15.87 0.71
N ILE A 581 33.61 -16.18 -0.56
CA ILE A 581 34.50 -16.98 -1.41
C ILE A 581 35.78 -16.22 -1.77
N SER A 582 35.71 -14.90 -1.97
CA SER A 582 36.92 -14.08 -2.24
C SER A 582 37.94 -14.09 -1.10
N VAL A 583 37.50 -14.33 0.14
CA VAL A 583 38.37 -14.50 1.32
C VAL A 583 39.03 -15.88 1.34
N PHE A 584 38.35 -16.92 0.84
CA PHE A 584 38.88 -18.29 0.79
C PHE A 584 39.76 -18.55 -0.45
N LEU A 585 39.50 -17.89 -1.57
CA LEU A 585 40.29 -17.99 -2.79
C LEU A 585 41.37 -16.90 -2.85
N LYS A 586 42.47 -17.08 -2.08
CA LYS A 586 43.75 -16.43 -2.45
C LYS A 586 44.18 -16.94 -3.83
N PRO A 587 44.86 -16.12 -4.66
CA PRO A 587 45.06 -16.42 -6.06
C PRO A 587 46.00 -17.61 -6.23
N VAL A 588 45.44 -18.79 -6.48
CA VAL A 588 46.20 -19.91 -7.03
C VAL A 588 46.41 -19.58 -8.51
N GLN A 589 47.61 -19.10 -8.83
CA GLN A 589 48.05 -18.93 -10.21
C GLN A 589 48.08 -20.31 -10.89
N GLY A 590 47.19 -20.52 -11.85
CA GLY A 590 47.26 -21.66 -12.77
C GLY A 590 46.16 -22.69 -12.63
N VAL A 591 44.89 -22.29 -12.78
CA VAL A 591 43.85 -23.22 -13.27
C VAL A 591 42.96 -22.48 -14.28
N GLY A 592 43.44 -22.44 -15.52
CA GLY A 592 42.60 -22.08 -16.67
C GLY A 592 41.66 -23.24 -16.99
N LYS A 593 40.45 -23.21 -16.41
CA LYS A 593 39.20 -23.90 -16.82
C LYS A 593 38.27 -24.03 -15.60
N MET A 594 37.67 -22.91 -15.18
CA MET A 594 36.54 -22.93 -14.25
C MET A 594 35.49 -21.91 -14.69
N THR A 595 35.10 -21.98 -15.96
CA THR A 595 34.12 -21.07 -16.59
C THR A 595 32.66 -21.51 -16.40
N CYS A 596 32.39 -22.74 -15.94
CA CYS A 596 31.02 -23.23 -15.73
C CYS A 596 30.48 -23.07 -14.29
N ALA A 597 31.31 -22.76 -13.29
CA ALA A 597 30.87 -22.69 -11.88
C ALA A 597 30.53 -21.26 -11.40
N ILE A 598 30.91 -20.24 -12.16
CA ILE A 598 30.78 -18.82 -11.78
C ILE A 598 29.31 -18.30 -11.82
N PRO A 599 28.43 -18.74 -12.75
CA PRO A 599 27.02 -18.32 -12.74
C PRO A 599 26.24 -18.84 -11.52
N LEU A 600 26.72 -19.89 -10.84
CA LEU A 600 26.06 -20.47 -9.66
C LEU A 600 26.30 -19.67 -8.36
N ILE A 601 27.26 -18.74 -8.36
CA ILE A 601 27.69 -17.98 -7.17
C ILE A 601 26.96 -16.62 -7.09
N MET A 602 26.46 -16.11 -8.22
CA MET A 602 25.62 -14.93 -8.29
C MET A 602 24.15 -15.33 -8.19
N THR A 603 23.46 -14.92 -7.12
CA THR A 603 22.01 -15.11 -6.96
C THR A 603 21.37 -13.81 -6.48
N GLY A 604 20.07 -13.64 -6.71
CA GLY A 604 19.33 -12.41 -6.40
C GLY A 604 19.63 -11.24 -7.34
N THR A 605 19.57 -10.02 -6.80
CA THR A 605 19.69 -8.76 -7.57
C THR A 605 21.00 -8.62 -8.32
N THR A 606 22.09 -9.18 -7.78
CA THR A 606 23.37 -9.20 -8.47
C THR A 606 23.29 -10.00 -9.77
N LEU A 607 22.69 -11.19 -9.78
CA LEU A 607 22.57 -11.99 -11.00
C LEU A 607 21.66 -11.29 -12.02
N ASN A 608 20.51 -10.78 -11.56
CA ASN A 608 19.61 -9.99 -12.39
C ASN A 608 20.31 -8.79 -13.04
N TYR A 609 21.19 -8.09 -12.32
CA TYR A 609 21.94 -6.97 -12.86
C TYR A 609 22.83 -7.35 -14.05
N TYR A 610 23.44 -8.54 -14.01
CA TYR A 610 24.24 -9.05 -15.12
C TYR A 610 23.39 -9.60 -16.26
N LEU A 611 22.26 -10.26 -15.93
CA LEU A 611 21.29 -10.73 -16.93
C LEU A 611 20.61 -9.57 -17.64
N ASP A 612 20.36 -8.45 -16.96
CA ASP A 612 19.82 -7.23 -17.55
C ASP A 612 20.91 -6.41 -18.28
N ASP A 613 21.97 -7.03 -18.81
CA ASP A 613 23.07 -6.35 -19.55
C ASP A 613 23.67 -5.12 -18.85
N LYS A 614 23.57 -5.05 -17.51
CA LYS A 614 24.01 -3.89 -16.72
C LYS A 614 23.31 -2.59 -17.14
N ILE A 615 22.03 -2.69 -17.49
CA ILE A 615 21.18 -1.56 -17.91
C ILE A 615 21.08 -0.49 -16.80
N ASN A 616 21.00 -0.89 -15.53
CA ASN A 616 20.94 0.04 -14.40
C ASN A 616 22.33 0.56 -13.99
N LYS A 617 22.41 1.73 -13.34
CA LYS A 617 23.69 2.19 -12.77
C LYS A 617 24.05 1.39 -11.52
N ALA A 618 25.15 0.64 -11.55
CA ALA A 618 25.66 -0.14 -10.41
C ALA A 618 25.76 0.66 -9.10
N GLU A 619 26.28 1.89 -9.15
CA GLU A 619 26.46 2.74 -7.96
C GLU A 619 25.13 3.03 -7.24
N ILE A 620 24.06 3.20 -8.00
CA ILE A 620 22.71 3.46 -7.47
C ILE A 620 22.04 2.14 -7.07
N LEU A 621 22.12 1.11 -7.92
CA LEU A 621 21.49 -0.18 -7.64
C LEU A 621 22.03 -0.83 -6.35
N PHE A 622 23.36 -0.94 -6.23
CA PHE A 622 23.97 -1.61 -5.08
C PHE A 622 23.92 -0.80 -3.79
N SER A 623 23.77 0.54 -3.85
CA SER A 623 23.47 1.32 -2.64
C SER A 623 22.07 1.01 -2.11
N GLY A 624 21.08 0.80 -2.98
CA GLY A 624 19.76 0.30 -2.61
C GLY A 624 19.81 -1.11 -1.99
N VAL A 625 20.59 -2.02 -2.59
CA VAL A 625 20.84 -3.37 -2.00
C VAL A 625 21.49 -3.28 -0.62
N ALA A 626 22.41 -2.33 -0.42
CA ALA A 626 23.03 -2.15 0.89
C ALA A 626 22.04 -1.64 1.95
N CYS A 627 21.03 -0.85 1.56
CA CYS A 627 19.94 -0.47 2.47
C CYS A 627 19.13 -1.69 2.97
N PHE A 628 18.92 -2.73 2.15
CA PHE A 628 18.32 -4.00 2.60
C PHE A 628 19.17 -4.67 3.69
N LEU A 629 20.49 -4.73 3.50
CA LEU A 629 21.39 -5.31 4.49
C LEU A 629 21.34 -4.55 5.82
N VAL A 630 21.36 -3.21 5.78
CA VAL A 630 21.24 -2.38 6.98
C VAL A 630 19.88 -2.58 7.67
N ALA A 631 18.79 -2.64 6.90
CA ALA A 631 17.46 -2.92 7.45
C ALA A 631 17.42 -4.27 8.18
N ALA A 632 18.01 -5.32 7.60
CA ALA A 632 18.14 -6.63 8.22
C ALA A 632 18.90 -6.57 9.55
N LEU A 633 20.04 -5.89 9.58
CA LEU A 633 20.88 -5.75 10.78
C LEU A 633 20.17 -4.99 11.91
N LEU A 634 19.43 -3.92 11.58
CA LEU A 634 18.62 -3.18 12.54
C LEU A 634 17.53 -4.04 13.18
N PHE A 635 17.07 -5.07 12.48
CA PHE A 635 16.00 -5.97 12.92
C PHE A 635 16.46 -7.21 13.70
N ILE A 636 17.68 -7.72 13.44
CA ILE A 636 18.25 -8.86 14.18
C ILE A 636 18.52 -8.52 15.66
N ARG A 637 18.78 -7.26 15.97
CA ARG A 637 19.06 -6.79 17.34
C ARG A 637 17.85 -6.83 18.30
N PRO A 638 16.64 -6.38 17.92
CA PRO A 638 15.46 -6.49 18.78
C PRO A 638 14.92 -7.93 18.92
N THR A 639 15.10 -8.80 17.92
CA THR A 639 14.59 -10.19 17.95
C THR A 639 15.32 -11.09 18.94
N THR A 640 16.62 -10.88 19.14
CA THR A 640 17.42 -11.56 20.19
C THR A 640 17.06 -11.13 21.61
N LEU A 641 16.50 -9.92 21.78
CA LEU A 641 16.04 -9.39 23.07
C LEU A 641 14.60 -9.82 23.45
N ILE A 642 13.75 -10.13 22.46
CA ILE A 642 12.34 -10.48 22.69
C ILE A 642 12.13 -11.99 22.95
N THR A 643 12.96 -12.84 22.34
CA THR A 643 12.79 -14.31 22.39
C THR A 643 13.36 -14.98 23.64
N LYS A 644 14.37 -14.39 24.30
CA LYS A 644 14.99 -14.99 25.50
C LYS A 644 14.18 -14.84 26.80
N PRO A 645 13.57 -13.68 27.14
CA PRO A 645 12.90 -13.54 28.43
C PRO A 645 11.53 -14.21 28.48
N SER A 646 10.76 -14.15 27.38
CA SER A 646 9.37 -14.60 27.33
C SER A 646 9.22 -16.12 27.34
N LEU A 647 10.07 -16.87 26.64
CA LEU A 647 10.05 -18.34 26.63
C LEU A 647 10.48 -18.96 27.96
N ILE A 648 11.46 -18.36 28.66
CA ILE A 648 11.95 -18.86 29.95
C ILE A 648 10.89 -18.64 31.04
N THR A 649 10.26 -17.46 31.07
CA THR A 649 9.17 -17.18 32.03
C THR A 649 7.95 -18.08 31.75
N ILE A 650 7.59 -18.32 30.49
CA ILE A 650 6.47 -19.21 30.12
C ILE A 650 6.78 -20.68 30.49
N GLN A 651 7.98 -21.18 30.22
CA GLN A 651 8.38 -22.53 30.65
C GLN A 651 8.36 -22.70 32.17
N MET A 652 8.76 -21.67 32.92
CA MET A 652 8.66 -21.69 34.39
C MET A 652 7.21 -21.69 34.87
N THR A 653 6.31 -20.93 34.22
CA THR A 653 4.88 -20.85 34.59
C THR A 653 4.13 -22.15 34.24
N VAL A 654 4.39 -22.75 33.08
CA VAL A 654 3.80 -24.04 32.67
C VAL A 654 4.27 -25.19 33.56
N LYS A 655 5.53 -25.16 34.03
CA LYS A 655 6.03 -26.13 35.02
C LYS A 655 5.40 -25.97 36.40
N THR A 656 4.91 -24.77 36.76
CA THR A 656 4.25 -24.54 38.06
C THR A 656 2.79 -24.95 38.03
N GLU A 657 2.10 -24.87 36.89
CA GLU A 657 0.71 -25.33 36.74
C GLU A 657 0.57 -26.86 36.53
N SER A 658 1.58 -27.54 35.99
CA SER A 658 1.56 -29.01 35.84
C SER A 658 1.70 -29.80 37.16
N GLY A 659 1.77 -29.11 38.31
CA GLY A 659 1.87 -29.71 39.65
C GLY A 659 0.56 -29.77 40.45
N GLY A 660 -0.56 -29.30 39.89
CA GLY A 660 -1.85 -29.26 40.58
C GLY A 660 -2.98 -29.88 39.76
N THR A 661 -3.18 -31.19 39.87
CA THR A 661 -4.46 -31.79 39.52
C THR A 661 -5.47 -31.39 40.60
N ASN A 662 -6.46 -30.56 40.27
CA ASN A 662 -7.89 -30.77 40.58
C ASN A 662 -8.70 -29.47 40.41
N GLY A 663 -9.78 -29.59 39.63
CA GLY A 663 -10.97 -28.74 39.71
C GLY A 663 -10.88 -27.43 38.94
N LEU A 664 -11.73 -27.27 37.93
CA LEU A 664 -12.60 -26.10 37.76
C LEU A 664 -13.58 -26.41 36.61
N GLU A 665 -14.81 -26.72 37.02
CA GLU A 665 -16.01 -26.80 36.20
C GLU A 665 -16.40 -25.44 35.63
N ASP A 666 -17.30 -25.50 34.65
CA ASP A 666 -17.95 -24.43 33.89
C ASP A 666 -18.12 -23.08 34.60
N GLY A 667 -17.64 -22.02 33.94
CA GLY A 667 -17.86 -20.62 34.30
C GLY A 667 -17.84 -19.73 33.05
N ASP A 668 -18.99 -19.10 32.80
CA ASP A 668 -19.30 -18.20 31.68
C ASP A 668 -18.38 -16.95 31.64
N ALA A 669 -18.20 -16.40 30.43
CA ALA A 669 -17.49 -15.15 30.08
C ALA A 669 -15.97 -15.07 30.37
N SER A 670 -15.16 -15.83 29.62
CA SER A 670 -13.70 -15.60 29.54
C SER A 670 -13.36 -14.21 28.97
N GLU A 671 -12.81 -13.35 29.82
CA GLU A 671 -12.21 -12.07 29.45
C GLU A 671 -11.04 -12.33 28.48
N LYS A 672 -11.19 -11.92 27.20
CA LYS A 672 -10.16 -12.20 26.16
C LYS A 672 -8.79 -11.69 26.60
N ALA A 673 -7.78 -12.56 26.59
CA ALA A 673 -6.45 -12.21 27.06
C ALA A 673 -5.88 -11.02 26.25
N LYS A 674 -5.28 -10.05 26.95
CA LYS A 674 -4.73 -8.84 26.33
C LYS A 674 -3.48 -9.17 25.51
N PHE A 675 -3.41 -8.70 24.26
CA PHE A 675 -2.25 -8.89 23.36
C PHE A 675 -0.90 -8.62 24.05
N GLY A 676 0.02 -9.58 23.93
CA GLY A 676 1.38 -9.51 24.49
C GLY A 676 1.52 -10.01 25.92
N THR A 677 0.47 -10.57 26.54
CA THR A 677 0.59 -11.29 27.84
C THR A 677 0.90 -12.78 27.63
N ALA A 678 1.41 -13.44 28.67
CA ALA A 678 1.62 -14.89 28.66
C ALA A 678 0.31 -15.66 28.44
N ALA A 679 -0.79 -15.23 29.08
CA ALA A 679 -2.12 -15.80 28.87
C ALA A 679 -2.59 -15.72 27.41
N PHE A 680 -2.30 -14.60 26.71
CA PHE A 680 -2.62 -14.47 25.28
C PHE A 680 -1.80 -15.41 24.41
N LEU A 681 -0.52 -15.65 24.75
CA LEU A 681 0.32 -16.59 24.01
C LEU A 681 -0.11 -18.05 24.23
N ILE A 682 -0.59 -18.39 25.43
CA ILE A 682 -1.16 -19.71 25.74
C ILE A 682 -2.51 -19.89 25.02
N GLU A 683 -3.39 -18.88 25.04
CA GLU A 683 -4.65 -18.89 24.29
C GLU A 683 -4.38 -19.05 22.78
N LEU A 684 -3.41 -18.30 22.23
CA LEU A 684 -3.00 -18.40 20.84
C LEU A 684 -2.41 -19.78 20.50
N GLU A 685 -1.62 -20.37 21.40
CA GLU A 685 -1.10 -21.72 21.22
C GLU A 685 -2.23 -22.75 21.18
N ASN A 686 -3.31 -22.56 21.93
CA ASN A 686 -4.46 -23.46 21.89
C ASN A 686 -5.23 -23.34 20.57
N THR A 687 -5.38 -22.14 20.02
CA THR A 687 -6.18 -21.90 18.80
C THR A 687 -5.44 -22.18 17.49
N ARG A 688 -4.12 -22.02 17.46
CA ARG A 688 -3.32 -22.15 16.23
C ARG A 688 -3.23 -23.57 15.69
N SER A 689 -2.94 -23.67 14.39
CA SER A 689 -2.86 -24.93 13.66
C SER A 689 -1.54 -25.70 13.88
N ILE A 690 -0.42 -25.00 14.06
CA ILE A 690 0.90 -25.61 14.30
C ILE A 690 1.28 -25.40 15.77
N LYS A 691 1.55 -26.47 16.52
CA LYS A 691 2.04 -26.35 17.90
C LYS A 691 3.57 -26.16 17.92
N VAL A 692 4.00 -25.08 18.58
CA VAL A 692 5.38 -24.56 18.57
C VAL A 692 5.95 -24.42 19.99
N LEU A 693 5.13 -24.44 21.05
CA LEU A 693 5.64 -24.43 22.43
C LEU A 693 6.65 -25.56 22.66
N GLY A 694 7.84 -25.20 23.16
CA GLY A 694 8.95 -26.13 23.41
C GLY A 694 9.88 -26.41 22.22
N LYS A 695 9.61 -25.84 21.03
CA LYS A 695 10.51 -25.94 19.87
C LYS A 695 11.45 -24.74 19.78
N GLY A 696 12.68 -24.97 19.31
CA GLY A 696 13.69 -23.93 19.20
C GLY A 696 13.42 -22.93 18.08
N THR A 697 13.57 -21.63 18.37
CA THR A 697 13.55 -20.51 17.41
C THR A 697 14.50 -20.74 16.21
N LEU A 698 15.56 -21.52 16.42
CA LEU A 698 16.52 -21.89 15.39
C LEU A 698 15.87 -22.60 14.20
N ILE A 699 14.89 -23.50 14.43
CA ILE A 699 14.20 -24.23 13.36
C ILE A 699 13.47 -23.25 12.44
N GLY A 700 12.74 -22.30 13.01
CA GLY A 700 12.03 -21.28 12.23
C GLY A 700 12.96 -20.35 11.48
N LEU A 701 14.09 -19.97 12.07
CA LEU A 701 15.13 -19.18 11.39
C LEU A 701 15.77 -19.96 10.22
N THR A 702 16.05 -21.26 10.38
CA THR A 702 16.58 -22.09 9.28
C THR A 702 15.59 -22.21 8.13
N ILE A 703 14.29 -22.41 8.41
CA ILE A 703 13.25 -22.45 7.37
C ILE A 703 13.15 -21.10 6.66
N THR A 704 13.21 -20.00 7.42
CA THR A 704 13.19 -18.64 6.85
C THR A 704 14.40 -18.38 5.96
N PHE A 705 15.58 -18.83 6.38
CA PHE A 705 16.81 -18.70 5.60
C PHE A 705 16.72 -19.48 4.29
N PHE A 706 16.24 -20.73 4.35
CA PHE A 706 15.97 -21.55 3.16
C PHE A 706 14.98 -20.88 2.21
N ALA A 707 13.90 -20.30 2.73
CA ALA A 707 12.94 -19.56 1.91
C ALA A 707 13.59 -18.36 1.18
N GLY A 708 14.47 -17.62 1.87
CA GLY A 708 15.22 -16.53 1.27
C GLY A 708 16.15 -16.95 0.11
N ILE A 709 16.80 -18.13 0.23
CA ILE A 709 17.58 -18.73 -0.86
C ILE A 709 16.68 -19.07 -2.04
N CYS A 710 15.54 -19.71 -1.79
CA CYS A 710 14.58 -20.01 -2.84
C CYS A 710 14.17 -18.72 -3.57
N PHE A 711 13.84 -17.68 -2.82
CA PHE A 711 13.44 -16.40 -3.39
C PHE A 711 14.55 -15.69 -4.18
N SER A 712 15.84 -15.91 -3.88
CA SER A 712 16.92 -15.29 -4.67
C SER A 712 17.07 -15.88 -6.07
N MET A 713 16.49 -17.05 -6.33
CA MET A 713 16.65 -17.76 -7.61
C MET A 713 15.49 -17.55 -8.59
N PHE A 714 14.27 -17.29 -8.11
CA PHE A 714 13.10 -17.23 -9.01
C PHE A 714 13.16 -16.04 -9.96
N SER A 715 13.59 -14.87 -9.50
CA SER A 715 13.62 -13.67 -10.33
C SER A 715 14.66 -13.78 -11.47
N PRO A 716 15.90 -14.23 -11.23
CA PRO A 716 16.83 -14.55 -12.31
C PRO A 716 16.34 -15.61 -13.30
N ALA A 717 15.69 -16.67 -12.80
CA ALA A 717 15.10 -17.69 -13.67
C ALA A 717 13.99 -17.12 -14.56
N PHE A 718 13.16 -16.22 -14.01
CA PHE A 718 12.14 -15.52 -14.78
C PHE A 718 12.74 -14.54 -15.80
N ASN A 719 13.80 -13.82 -15.43
CA ASN A 719 14.54 -12.93 -16.32
C ASN A 719 15.07 -13.69 -17.54
N LEU A 720 15.74 -14.83 -17.32
CA LEU A 720 16.21 -15.72 -18.39
C LEU A 720 15.07 -16.21 -19.29
N ALA A 721 13.90 -16.52 -18.73
CA ALA A 721 12.75 -16.94 -19.52
C ALA A 721 12.25 -15.84 -20.46
N THR A 722 12.27 -14.58 -20.04
CA THR A 722 11.73 -13.47 -20.85
C THR A 722 12.75 -12.78 -21.75
N ASN A 723 14.03 -12.76 -21.37
CA ASN A 723 15.07 -12.03 -22.09
C ASN A 723 16.04 -12.95 -22.86
N ASP A 724 16.00 -14.28 -22.66
CA ASP A 724 16.87 -15.28 -23.31
C ASP A 724 18.35 -14.86 -23.45
N GLN A 725 18.91 -14.34 -22.37
CA GLN A 725 20.27 -13.77 -22.33
C GLN A 725 21.39 -14.81 -22.52
N TRP A 726 21.02 -16.09 -22.50
CA TRP A 726 21.93 -17.19 -22.81
C TRP A 726 21.79 -17.69 -24.26
N HIS A 727 21.00 -17.02 -25.09
CA HIS A 727 20.79 -17.34 -26.50
C HIS A 727 20.43 -18.82 -26.70
N THR A 728 19.45 -19.30 -25.93
CA THR A 728 19.03 -20.70 -25.94
C THR A 728 17.95 -20.99 -26.97
N LEU A 729 17.24 -19.95 -27.45
CA LEU A 729 16.26 -20.06 -28.52
C LEU A 729 16.92 -20.16 -29.90
N LYS A 730 16.21 -20.78 -30.85
CA LYS A 730 16.63 -20.83 -32.26
C LYS A 730 16.48 -19.45 -32.92
N ASP A 731 17.34 -19.17 -33.91
CA ASP A 731 17.29 -17.91 -34.67
C ASP A 731 15.91 -17.69 -35.31
N GLY A 732 15.33 -16.50 -35.10
CA GLY A 732 14.03 -16.10 -35.62
C GLY A 732 12.82 -16.45 -34.74
N VAL A 733 13.03 -17.12 -33.59
CA VAL A 733 11.96 -17.37 -32.60
C VAL A 733 11.83 -16.18 -31.66
N PRO A 734 10.64 -15.57 -31.52
CA PRO A 734 10.45 -14.41 -30.65
C PRO A 734 10.55 -14.79 -29.17
N HIS A 735 11.07 -13.87 -28.35
CA HIS A 735 11.17 -14.06 -26.90
C HIS A 735 9.79 -14.26 -26.24
N LEU A 736 9.78 -14.98 -25.13
CA LEU A 736 8.56 -15.23 -24.37
C LEU A 736 8.05 -13.91 -23.77
N THR A 737 6.78 -13.58 -24.01
CA THR A 737 6.19 -12.40 -23.36
C THR A 737 6.10 -12.64 -21.86
N VAL A 738 6.11 -11.56 -21.05
CA VAL A 738 5.96 -11.66 -19.59
C VAL A 738 4.69 -12.41 -19.20
N TYR A 739 3.60 -12.24 -19.96
CA TYR A 739 2.33 -12.90 -19.70
C TYR A 739 2.41 -14.42 -19.89
N THR A 740 3.02 -14.86 -21.00
CA THR A 740 3.21 -16.29 -21.27
C THR A 740 4.22 -16.91 -20.31
N ALA A 741 5.31 -16.22 -20.01
CA ALA A 741 6.29 -16.64 -19.01
C ALA A 741 5.63 -16.80 -17.63
N PHE A 742 4.82 -15.83 -17.21
CA PHE A 742 4.11 -15.86 -15.93
C PHE A 742 3.06 -16.97 -15.86
N PHE A 743 2.39 -17.29 -16.97
CA PHE A 743 1.48 -18.42 -17.06
C PHE A 743 2.20 -19.75 -16.80
N TYR A 744 3.29 -20.06 -17.53
CA TYR A 744 4.04 -21.29 -17.32
C TYR A 744 4.69 -21.37 -15.94
N PHE A 745 5.24 -20.26 -15.45
CA PHE A 745 5.73 -20.10 -14.09
C PHE A 745 4.68 -20.45 -13.05
N SER A 746 3.46 -19.93 -13.19
CA SER A 746 2.35 -20.18 -12.24
C SER A 746 1.79 -21.60 -12.35
N CYS A 747 1.72 -22.17 -13.55
CA CYS A 747 1.34 -23.57 -13.75
C CYS A 747 2.28 -24.53 -13.00
N PHE A 748 3.59 -24.30 -13.09
CA PHE A 748 4.55 -25.15 -12.39
C PHE A 748 4.55 -24.91 -10.87
N CYS A 749 4.38 -23.65 -10.45
CA CYS A 749 4.15 -23.32 -9.04
C CYS A 749 2.96 -24.11 -8.47
N PHE A 750 1.87 -24.20 -9.24
CA PHE A 750 0.66 -24.96 -8.91
C PHE A 750 0.92 -26.47 -8.83
N ILE A 751 1.58 -27.06 -9.82
CA ILE A 751 1.90 -28.50 -9.83
C ILE A 751 2.72 -28.89 -8.59
N ILE A 752 3.79 -28.15 -8.30
CA ILE A 752 4.66 -28.43 -7.14
C ILE A 752 3.89 -28.22 -5.83
N ALA A 753 3.10 -27.16 -5.72
CA ALA A 753 2.25 -26.91 -4.56
C ALA A 753 1.26 -28.05 -4.32
N MET A 754 0.61 -28.55 -5.38
CA MET A 754 -0.32 -29.67 -5.31
C MET A 754 0.38 -30.94 -4.84
N VAL A 755 1.51 -31.31 -5.46
CA VAL A 755 2.26 -32.53 -5.08
C VAL A 755 2.69 -32.47 -3.61
N LEU A 756 3.30 -31.36 -3.18
CA LEU A 756 3.80 -31.21 -1.81
C LEU A 756 2.65 -31.16 -0.80
N ASN A 757 1.60 -30.37 -1.05
CA ASN A 757 0.52 -30.23 -0.07
C ASN A 757 -0.38 -31.46 0.00
N LEU A 758 -0.63 -32.16 -1.11
CA LEU A 758 -1.30 -33.46 -1.07
C LEU A 758 -0.47 -34.48 -0.28
N THR A 759 0.85 -34.48 -0.43
CA THR A 759 1.74 -35.30 0.39
C THR A 759 1.64 -34.91 1.88
N PHE A 760 1.64 -33.62 2.19
CA PHE A 760 1.56 -33.10 3.57
C PHE A 760 0.19 -33.26 4.23
N LEU A 761 -0.89 -33.54 3.49
CA LEU A 761 -2.16 -33.95 4.08
C LEU A 761 -1.99 -35.29 4.82
N TYR A 762 -1.37 -36.27 4.17
CA TYR A 762 -1.19 -37.62 4.69
C TYR A 762 0.07 -37.75 5.58
N TYR A 763 1.14 -37.04 5.22
CA TYR A 763 2.43 -37.02 5.91
C TYR A 763 2.79 -35.60 6.36
N PRO A 764 2.12 -35.06 7.40
CA PRO A 764 2.34 -33.70 7.85
C PRO A 764 3.73 -33.54 8.44
N ILE A 765 4.33 -32.39 8.15
CA ILE A 765 5.62 -31.97 8.69
C ILE A 765 5.44 -31.06 9.91
N LEU A 766 6.46 -30.95 10.74
CA LEU A 766 6.54 -29.98 11.85
C LEU A 766 5.40 -30.06 12.89
N ASN A 767 4.85 -31.26 13.13
CA ASN A 767 3.70 -31.54 14.01
C ASN A 767 2.39 -30.85 13.59
N ALA A 768 2.21 -30.57 12.30
CA ALA A 768 0.90 -30.21 11.79
C ALA A 768 -0.08 -31.39 11.92
N PRO A 769 -1.38 -31.16 12.15
CA PRO A 769 -2.38 -32.22 12.17
C PRO A 769 -2.45 -32.96 10.84
N LYS A 770 -2.68 -34.28 10.90
CA LYS A 770 -3.02 -35.08 9.70
C LYS A 770 -4.40 -34.68 9.19
N SER A 771 -4.57 -34.71 7.88
CA SER A 771 -5.84 -34.46 7.21
C SER A 771 -6.02 -35.40 6.01
N SER A 772 -7.17 -35.32 5.35
CA SER A 772 -7.49 -36.08 4.14
C SER A 772 -8.01 -35.15 3.05
N PHE A 773 -7.97 -35.61 1.80
CA PHE A 773 -8.50 -34.83 0.68
C PHE A 773 -10.01 -34.54 0.84
N THR A 774 -10.77 -35.49 1.37
CA THR A 774 -12.20 -35.31 1.69
C THR A 774 -12.40 -34.24 2.77
N ALA A 775 -11.54 -34.21 3.80
CA ALA A 775 -11.59 -33.18 4.82
C ALA A 775 -11.28 -31.78 4.27
N TYR A 776 -10.34 -31.67 3.33
CA TYR A 776 -10.05 -30.42 2.62
C TYR A 776 -11.27 -29.91 1.84
N LEU A 777 -11.95 -30.78 1.07
CA LEU A 777 -13.13 -30.37 0.29
C LEU A 777 -14.28 -29.85 1.17
N ASN A 778 -14.41 -30.38 2.38
CA ASN A 778 -15.43 -29.99 3.34
C ASN A 778 -15.03 -28.78 4.21
N ASP A 779 -13.77 -28.34 4.17
CA ASP A 779 -13.27 -27.22 4.98
C ASP A 779 -13.56 -25.84 4.37
N TRP A 780 -14.70 -25.29 4.75
CA TRP A 780 -15.13 -23.93 4.39
C TRP A 780 -14.74 -22.84 5.40
N ASN A 781 -14.13 -23.20 6.53
CA ASN A 781 -13.85 -22.23 7.59
C ASN A 781 -12.59 -21.41 7.29
N GLY A 782 -12.77 -20.20 6.75
CA GLY A 782 -11.67 -19.32 6.37
C GLY A 782 -11.19 -19.48 4.92
N ARG A 783 -11.84 -20.33 4.13
CA ARG A 783 -11.48 -20.61 2.73
C ARG A 783 -11.41 -19.35 1.86
N GLY A 784 -12.37 -18.44 2.04
CA GLY A 784 -12.39 -17.17 1.30
C GLY A 784 -11.14 -16.31 1.52
N TRP A 785 -10.52 -16.35 2.70
CA TRP A 785 -9.28 -15.61 2.98
C TRP A 785 -8.06 -16.27 2.31
N ALA A 786 -8.05 -17.60 2.19
CA ALA A 786 -6.99 -18.33 1.52
C ALA A 786 -7.03 -18.09 0.01
N LEU A 787 -8.24 -18.14 -0.58
CA LEU A 787 -8.50 -17.78 -1.98
C LEU A 787 -8.11 -16.33 -2.27
N LEU A 788 -8.43 -15.40 -1.36
CA LEU A 788 -8.02 -14.00 -1.50
C LEU A 788 -6.50 -13.86 -1.46
N ALA A 789 -5.81 -14.56 -0.57
CA ALA A 789 -4.35 -14.53 -0.48
C ALA A 789 -3.67 -14.97 -1.78
N GLY A 790 -4.21 -16.01 -2.43
CA GLY A 790 -3.69 -16.47 -3.72
C GLY A 790 -3.91 -15.48 -4.85
N LEU A 791 -5.10 -14.88 -4.94
CA LEU A 791 -5.35 -13.80 -5.91
C LEU A 791 -4.41 -12.60 -5.70
N VAL A 792 -4.28 -12.15 -4.44
CA VAL A 792 -3.41 -11.02 -4.08
C VAL A 792 -1.96 -11.32 -4.46
N CYS A 793 -1.46 -12.52 -4.17
CA CYS A 793 -0.10 -12.89 -4.56
C CYS A 793 0.07 -12.99 -6.08
N GLY A 794 -0.87 -13.61 -6.79
CA GLY A 794 -0.78 -13.78 -8.25
C GLY A 794 -0.81 -12.46 -9.00
N PHE A 795 -1.70 -11.53 -8.63
CA PHE A 795 -1.68 -10.17 -9.19
C PHE A 795 -0.40 -9.43 -8.80
N GLY A 796 0.06 -9.57 -7.55
CA GLY A 796 1.31 -8.99 -7.08
C GLY A 796 2.52 -9.42 -7.92
N ASN A 797 2.69 -10.74 -8.13
CA ASN A 797 3.77 -11.28 -8.96
C ASN A 797 3.66 -10.82 -10.41
N GLY A 798 2.46 -10.86 -11.00
CA GLY A 798 2.22 -10.39 -12.37
C GLY A 798 2.66 -8.92 -12.56
N LEU A 799 2.33 -8.05 -11.60
CA LEU A 799 2.75 -6.65 -11.59
C LEU A 799 4.26 -6.47 -11.37
N GLN A 800 4.88 -7.28 -10.52
CA GLN A 800 6.34 -7.28 -10.34
C GLN A 800 7.03 -7.58 -11.67
N PHE A 801 6.56 -8.62 -12.39
CA PHE A 801 7.16 -9.03 -13.65
C PHE A 801 6.92 -8.02 -14.78
N MET A 802 5.72 -7.44 -14.87
CA MET A 802 5.43 -6.35 -15.80
C MET A 802 6.33 -5.13 -15.54
N GLY A 803 6.49 -4.76 -14.27
CA GLY A 803 7.41 -3.69 -13.87
C GLY A 803 8.87 -4.03 -14.16
N GLY A 804 9.29 -5.28 -13.94
CA GLY A 804 10.65 -5.77 -14.19
C GLY A 804 11.05 -5.77 -15.66
N GLN A 805 10.18 -6.20 -16.57
CA GLN A 805 10.45 -6.07 -18.00
C GLN A 805 10.68 -4.62 -18.42
N ALA A 806 9.95 -3.69 -17.79
CA ALA A 806 10.00 -2.28 -18.11
C ALA A 806 11.10 -1.50 -17.38
N ALA A 807 11.52 -1.90 -16.18
CA ALA A 807 12.50 -1.21 -15.30
C ALA A 807 13.86 -1.93 -15.16
N GLY A 808 13.92 -3.20 -15.55
CA GLY A 808 14.99 -4.15 -15.25
C GLY A 808 14.56 -5.02 -14.07
N TYR A 809 14.75 -6.34 -14.16
CA TYR A 809 14.39 -7.26 -13.07
C TYR A 809 15.25 -7.01 -11.82
N ALA A 810 16.47 -6.47 -11.98
CA ALA A 810 17.29 -6.03 -10.86
C ALA A 810 16.64 -4.87 -10.08
N ALA A 811 16.00 -3.92 -10.79
CA ALA A 811 15.25 -2.85 -10.14
C ALA A 811 13.92 -3.35 -9.55
N ALA A 812 13.29 -4.35 -10.17
CA ALA A 812 12.07 -4.98 -9.66
C ALA A 812 12.27 -5.75 -8.35
N ASP A 813 13.51 -6.11 -8.00
CA ASP A 813 13.82 -6.62 -6.66
C ASP A 813 13.59 -5.58 -5.55
N ALA A 814 13.34 -4.30 -5.87
CA ALA A 814 12.80 -3.33 -4.92
C ALA A 814 11.50 -3.79 -4.27
N VAL A 815 10.69 -4.59 -4.99
CA VAL A 815 9.44 -5.17 -4.48
C VAL A 815 9.71 -6.10 -3.30
N GLN A 816 10.92 -6.66 -3.14
CA GLN A 816 11.29 -7.47 -1.99
C GLN A 816 11.26 -6.67 -0.67
N ALA A 817 11.09 -5.35 -0.69
CA ALA A 817 10.80 -4.55 0.50
C ALA A 817 9.40 -4.82 1.11
N LEU A 818 8.81 -5.99 0.85
CA LEU A 818 7.57 -6.54 1.41
C LEU A 818 7.41 -6.30 2.92
N PRO A 819 8.48 -6.32 3.74
CA PRO A 819 8.41 -5.94 5.15
C PRO A 819 7.76 -4.60 5.44
N LEU A 820 7.78 -3.63 4.51
CA LEU A 820 7.08 -2.35 4.67
C LEU A 820 5.58 -2.54 4.93
N VAL A 821 4.98 -3.54 4.30
CA VAL A 821 3.55 -3.79 4.33
C VAL A 821 3.23 -4.97 5.26
N SER A 822 3.99 -6.06 5.20
CA SER A 822 3.75 -7.23 6.05
C SER A 822 4.02 -6.96 7.53
N THR A 823 5.07 -6.21 7.86
CA THR A 823 5.35 -5.77 9.25
C THR A 823 4.27 -4.82 9.74
N PHE A 824 3.75 -3.94 8.87
CA PHE A 824 2.62 -3.07 9.23
C PHE A 824 1.41 -3.90 9.65
N TRP A 825 1.04 -4.91 8.87
CA TRP A 825 -0.02 -5.86 9.23
C TRP A 825 0.31 -6.66 10.50
N GLY A 826 1.57 -7.10 10.65
CA GLY A 826 2.08 -7.75 11.86
C GLY A 826 1.85 -6.93 13.13
N VAL A 827 2.21 -5.66 13.10
CA VAL A 827 2.02 -4.75 14.24
C VAL A 827 0.54 -4.45 14.47
N MET A 828 -0.20 -4.13 13.41
CA MET A 828 -1.57 -3.62 13.51
C MET A 828 -2.61 -4.71 13.81
N LEU A 829 -2.58 -5.83 13.08
CA LEU A 829 -3.58 -6.90 13.22
C LEU A 829 -3.22 -7.89 14.31
N PHE A 830 -1.94 -8.21 14.41
CA PHE A 830 -1.45 -9.30 15.25
C PHE A 830 -0.85 -8.81 16.56
N GLY A 831 -0.70 -7.50 16.74
CA GLY A 831 -0.09 -6.92 17.92
C GLY A 831 1.37 -7.35 18.08
N GLU A 832 2.06 -7.72 16.99
CA GLU A 832 3.49 -8.00 17.03
C GLU A 832 4.20 -6.76 17.59
N TYR A 833 5.08 -6.97 18.56
CA TYR A 833 5.79 -5.92 19.30
C TYR A 833 4.92 -5.04 20.22
N ARG A 834 3.62 -5.32 20.43
CA ARG A 834 2.80 -4.57 21.39
C ARG A 834 3.36 -4.70 22.81
N ARG A 835 3.49 -3.58 23.53
CA ARG A 835 4.17 -3.45 24.84
C ARG A 835 5.68 -3.65 24.80
N SER A 836 6.30 -3.63 23.63
CA SER A 836 7.76 -3.61 23.51
C SER A 836 8.36 -2.28 23.97
N SER A 837 9.66 -2.29 24.26
CA SER A 837 10.37 -1.10 24.72
C SER A 837 10.35 0.03 23.68
N ARG A 838 10.48 1.29 24.12
CA ARG A 838 10.63 2.44 23.20
C ARG A 838 11.79 2.23 22.22
N LYS A 839 12.90 1.62 22.66
CA LYS A 839 14.06 1.27 21.82
C LYS A 839 13.67 0.31 20.68
N THR A 840 12.81 -0.67 20.95
CA THR A 840 12.31 -1.61 19.93
C THR A 840 11.51 -0.89 18.85
N TYR A 841 10.62 0.04 19.23
CA TYR A 841 9.87 0.83 18.27
C TYR A 841 10.76 1.76 17.45
N THR A 842 11.82 2.34 18.03
CA THR A 842 12.80 3.14 17.30
C THR A 842 13.57 2.30 16.27
N LEU A 843 14.01 1.09 16.64
CA LEU A 843 14.70 0.18 15.71
C LEU A 843 13.77 -0.29 14.58
N LEU A 844 12.50 -0.57 14.89
CA LEU A 844 11.48 -0.92 13.90
C LEU A 844 11.23 0.22 12.91
N ALA A 845 11.09 1.45 13.40
CA ALA A 845 10.96 2.63 12.56
C ALA A 845 12.20 2.86 11.67
N GLY A 846 13.40 2.67 12.23
CA GLY A 846 14.66 2.75 11.48
C GLY A 846 14.73 1.69 10.36
N MET A 847 14.34 0.45 10.63
CA MET A 847 14.25 -0.61 9.62
C MET A 847 13.29 -0.23 8.48
N LEU A 848 12.07 0.22 8.81
CA LEU A 848 11.07 0.62 7.80
C LEU A 848 11.54 1.81 6.97
N LEU A 849 12.24 2.78 7.58
CA LEU A 849 12.86 3.89 6.86
C LEU A 849 13.93 3.38 5.88
N MET A 850 14.77 2.43 6.29
CA MET A 850 15.79 1.86 5.41
C MET A 850 15.20 1.07 4.24
N PHE A 851 14.13 0.30 4.44
CA PHE A 851 13.41 -0.33 3.33
C PHE A 851 12.78 0.71 2.39
N THR A 852 12.23 1.81 2.93
CA THR A 852 11.67 2.90 2.11
C THR A 852 12.76 3.56 1.26
N ALA A 853 13.94 3.82 1.85
CA ALA A 853 15.10 4.32 1.14
C ALA A 853 15.59 3.32 0.06
N ALA A 854 15.61 2.03 0.38
CA ALA A 854 16.00 0.98 -0.56
C ALA A 854 15.08 0.97 -1.80
N VAL A 855 13.77 1.04 -1.59
CA VAL A 855 12.77 1.12 -2.67
C VAL A 855 13.02 2.37 -3.52
N ALA A 856 13.16 3.54 -2.90
CA ALA A 856 13.39 4.78 -3.62
C ALA A 856 14.67 4.76 -4.47
N ILE A 857 15.78 4.23 -3.91
CA ILE A 857 17.07 4.15 -4.58
C ILE A 857 17.05 3.12 -5.72
N LEU A 858 16.52 1.92 -5.48
CA LEU A 858 16.41 0.89 -6.52
C LEU A 858 15.50 1.34 -7.67
N MET A 859 14.37 1.99 -7.36
CA MET A 859 13.50 2.57 -8.37
C MET A 859 14.19 3.73 -9.11
N ALA A 860 14.95 4.59 -8.43
CA ALA A 860 15.73 5.64 -9.09
C ALA A 860 16.81 5.07 -10.03
N SER A 861 17.35 3.88 -9.73
CA SER A 861 18.30 3.19 -10.62
C SER A 861 17.68 2.80 -11.98
N SER A 862 16.35 2.62 -12.03
CA SER A 862 15.61 2.41 -13.29
C SER A 862 15.46 3.69 -14.11
N GLY A 863 15.56 4.87 -13.47
CA GLY A 863 15.51 6.17 -14.13
C GLY A 863 16.74 6.48 -15.00
N HIS A 864 17.90 5.95 -14.61
CA HIS A 864 19.21 6.20 -15.20
C HIS A 864 19.74 5.02 -16.03
N ARG A 865 18.98 4.59 -17.03
CA ARG A 865 19.42 3.59 -18.00
C ARG A 865 20.49 4.14 -18.94
N LYS A 866 21.39 3.26 -19.40
CA LYS A 866 22.35 3.56 -20.47
C LYS A 866 21.65 3.77 -21.81
#